data_AF-A0A5N5QIM5-F1
#
_entry.id   AF-A0A5N5QIM5-F1
#
_cell.length_a   1.000
_cell.length_b   1.000
_cell.length_c   1.000
_cell.angle_alpha   90.00
_cell.angle_beta   90.00
_cell.angle_gamma   90.00
#
_symmetry.space_group_name_H-M   'P 1'
#
loop_
_entity.id
_entity.type
_entity.pdbx_description
1 polymer ?
#
loop_
_entity_poly.entity_id
_entity_poly.type
_entity_poly.pdbx_seq_one_letter_code
_entity_poly.pdbx_strand_id
1 'polypeptide(L)'
;MKLPASTIAATRAGHAVLPRNKACLVCRKRKQAGTCTHETRALKLNYLNLPYRNAMQQNPNARSVSPTAGSASTRTIHIEPEPNYSKWDRIKELEAQIAAIEENGSFSIPKTQSANGSQSHLGLSSGLSSKSAHSPSSPNESRARLTPSPTPTSAGSVFSSQSSSLSPPPSISQFDTELLCGQSKLLSSGPSADVIKGLLDIFVQRHAQCGFELHVGRVLGSLQPGASDPVIPALLNAMFLMACHFAKDPELKIWENEFFKRTKQEIETNIARAHQGRKENYNSLHHLQAMSMLGLYYYFKGRLLEGHVHTAHATRFAMTLEVHKLDSRIFLEEPTISSGRVFGVERWRPQDALELGEAINLWWSCHIIETSGSALNGLPAAVTAEEITTVWPRSLSDFESGNTLPCDNHSVASLIDPQLGEVVTDVSNDNVKGLLAKATSLLSQATKLEQEQIANPQGTDEWWIRFEQVDRAINRFMETMPAVNVGRNDEELAYLVLVHTSAYCGQVQLHFVMAGIELALSTQGDSSEQWSGNSLGGLSYTRCAEACRATALAAALVADMDMSYMFLFIGLAWVCVSQTLIGDIPKLRSSGRVAQAREKELQLAVVEKSMERLVETYPVLKLQLVQLQAMKERELQG
;
A
#
# COMPACT_ATOMS: atom_id res chain seq x y z
N MET A 1 -9.94 48.39 47.50
CA MET A 1 -8.62 48.97 47.12
C MET A 1 -8.63 49.11 45.60
N LYS A 2 -8.71 50.33 45.09
CA LYS A 2 -8.71 50.68 43.65
C LYS A 2 -7.29 51.11 43.25
N LEU A 3 -6.96 50.85 41.97
CA LEU A 3 -5.90 51.41 41.08
C LEU A 3 -4.91 50.33 40.57
N PRO A 4 -4.34 50.47 39.34
CA PRO A 4 -4.92 51.06 38.13
C PRO A 4 -4.69 50.22 36.84
N ALA A 5 -5.44 50.58 35.80
CA ALA A 5 -5.21 50.18 34.41
C ALA A 5 -3.87 50.73 33.89
N SER A 6 -3.09 49.89 33.21
CA SER A 6 -1.99 50.33 32.35
C SER A 6 -2.23 49.84 30.92
N THR A 7 -2.20 50.82 30.03
CA THR A 7 -2.43 50.79 28.59
C THR A 7 -1.25 50.11 27.89
N ILE A 8 -1.49 49.00 27.18
CA ILE A 8 -0.59 48.55 26.12
C ILE A 8 -1.24 48.91 24.79
N ALA A 9 -0.72 49.97 24.19
CA ALA A 9 -1.03 50.38 22.83
C ALA A 9 -0.48 49.32 21.87
N ALA A 10 -1.36 48.47 21.33
CA ALA A 10 -1.04 47.66 20.17
C ALA A 10 -1.06 48.57 18.94
N THR A 11 0.11 48.85 18.39
CA THR A 11 0.31 49.48 17.09
C THR A 11 -0.40 48.62 16.05
N ARG A 12 -1.59 49.06 15.64
CA ARG A 12 -2.39 48.44 14.58
C ARG A 12 -1.68 48.72 13.26
N ALA A 13 -0.76 47.85 12.86
CA ALA A 13 -0.23 47.84 11.51
C ALA A 13 -1.43 47.69 10.55
N GLY A 14 -1.72 48.75 9.79
CA GLY A 14 -2.75 48.74 8.77
C GLY A 14 -2.33 47.79 7.65
N HIS A 15 -2.75 46.52 7.73
CA HIS A 15 -2.61 45.61 6.61
C HIS A 15 -3.69 45.90 5.57
N ALA A 16 -3.24 46.12 4.34
CA ALA A 16 -4.10 46.46 3.20
C ALA A 16 -5.14 45.36 2.95
N VAL A 17 -6.41 45.76 2.89
CA VAL A 17 -7.50 44.89 2.46
C VAL A 17 -7.27 44.53 0.98
N LEU A 18 -7.12 43.23 0.68
CA LEU A 18 -6.95 42.76 -0.69
C LEU A 18 -8.17 43.16 -1.55
N PRO A 19 -7.96 43.69 -2.77
CA PRO A 19 -9.06 44.10 -3.65
C PRO A 19 -9.98 42.92 -4.00
N ARG A 20 -11.24 43.24 -4.35
CA ARG A 20 -12.38 42.29 -4.52
C ARG A 20 -12.11 41.08 -5.44
N ASN A 21 -11.11 41.17 -6.30
CA ASN A 21 -10.75 40.17 -7.32
C ASN A 21 -9.56 39.29 -6.87
N LYS A 22 -9.01 39.54 -5.67
CA LYS A 22 -7.79 38.91 -5.15
C LYS A 22 -8.01 38.06 -3.89
N ALA A 23 -9.23 37.93 -3.36
CA ALA A 23 -9.53 37.09 -2.19
C ALA A 23 -10.53 35.96 -2.53
N CYS A 24 -10.27 34.72 -2.07
CA CYS A 24 -11.20 33.60 -2.27
C CYS A 24 -12.42 33.70 -1.34
N LEU A 25 -13.49 32.96 -1.65
CA LEU A 25 -14.74 32.95 -0.87
C LEU A 25 -14.52 32.55 0.61
N VAL A 26 -13.53 31.69 0.90
CA VAL A 26 -13.20 31.24 2.26
C VAL A 26 -12.48 32.35 3.06
N CYS A 27 -11.46 33.00 2.49
CA CYS A 27 -10.80 34.17 3.10
C CYS A 27 -11.77 35.35 3.25
N ARG A 28 -12.71 35.50 2.31
CA ARG A 28 -13.76 36.52 2.33
C ARG A 28 -14.78 36.26 3.44
N LYS A 29 -15.13 35.00 3.71
CA LYS A 29 -15.96 34.60 4.85
C LYS A 29 -15.23 34.72 6.20
N ARG A 30 -13.92 34.48 6.25
CA ARG A 30 -13.13 34.46 7.50
C ARG A 30 -12.46 35.80 7.88
N LYS A 31 -12.44 36.81 7.00
CA LYS A 31 -11.72 38.09 7.21
C LYS A 31 -10.25 37.93 7.64
N GLN A 32 -9.61 36.79 7.32
CA GLN A 32 -8.21 36.52 7.62
C GLN A 32 -7.35 36.71 6.37
N ALA A 33 -6.20 37.36 6.55
CA ALA A 33 -5.21 37.57 5.50
C ALA A 33 -4.23 36.39 5.49
N GLY A 34 -4.12 35.71 4.33
CA GLY A 34 -2.93 34.97 3.91
C GLY A 34 -2.65 33.61 4.57
N THR A 35 -3.25 32.53 4.05
CA THR A 35 -2.66 31.18 4.09
C THR A 35 -2.88 30.36 2.80
N CYS A 36 -3.59 30.91 1.81
CA CYS A 36 -3.71 30.28 0.50
C CYS A 36 -2.45 30.65 -0.29
N THR A 37 -1.57 29.69 -0.56
CA THR A 37 -0.35 29.90 -1.34
C THR A 37 -0.74 30.43 -2.72
N HIS A 38 -0.09 31.52 -3.15
CA HIS A 38 -0.38 32.19 -4.43
C HIS A 38 -0.22 31.24 -5.64
N GLU A 39 0.57 30.18 -5.47
CA GLU A 39 0.95 29.18 -6.48
C GLU A 39 -0.17 28.16 -6.76
N THR A 40 -0.87 27.65 -5.74
CA THR A 40 -1.99 26.70 -5.97
C THR A 40 -3.18 27.39 -6.64
N ARG A 41 -3.37 28.69 -6.36
CA ARG A 41 -4.32 29.54 -7.09
C ARG A 41 -3.91 29.73 -8.56
N ALA A 42 -2.61 29.89 -8.84
CA ALA A 42 -2.11 29.98 -10.20
C ALA A 42 -2.29 28.65 -10.94
N LEU A 43 -2.06 27.51 -10.28
CA LEU A 43 -2.38 26.19 -10.82
C LEU A 43 -3.85 26.07 -11.18
N LYS A 44 -4.77 26.33 -10.24
CA LYS A 44 -6.22 26.31 -10.50
C LYS A 44 -6.63 27.24 -11.64
N LEU A 45 -6.09 28.47 -11.69
CA LEU A 45 -6.41 29.44 -12.75
C LEU A 45 -5.84 29.03 -14.10
N ASN A 46 -4.60 28.56 -14.17
CA ASN A 46 -3.98 28.06 -15.41
C ASN A 46 -4.70 26.81 -15.89
N TYR A 47 -5.11 25.95 -14.96
CA TYR A 47 -5.81 24.70 -15.22
C TYR A 47 -7.24 24.93 -15.76
N LEU A 48 -8.03 25.81 -15.11
CA LEU A 48 -9.38 26.16 -15.55
C LEU A 48 -9.41 26.96 -16.87
N ASN A 49 -8.31 27.60 -17.25
CA ASN A 49 -8.21 28.41 -18.48
C ASN A 49 -7.63 27.66 -19.68
N LEU A 50 -7.30 26.37 -19.56
CA LEU A 50 -6.75 25.57 -20.66
C LEU A 50 -7.84 25.17 -21.67
N PRO A 51 -7.64 25.38 -22.98
CA PRO A 51 -8.51 24.85 -24.01
C PRO A 51 -8.25 23.34 -24.15
N TYR A 52 -8.84 22.54 -23.25
CA TYR A 52 -8.75 21.08 -23.16
C TYR A 52 -9.24 20.33 -24.43
N ARG A 53 -9.64 21.06 -25.47
CA ARG A 53 -10.27 20.54 -26.69
C ARG A 53 -9.29 20.17 -27.81
N ASN A 54 -8.06 20.69 -27.80
CA ASN A 54 -7.16 20.58 -28.97
C ASN A 54 -6.00 19.57 -28.83
N ALA A 55 -5.65 19.16 -27.62
CA ALA A 55 -4.47 18.29 -27.40
C ALA A 55 -4.70 16.80 -27.73
N MET A 56 -5.96 16.35 -27.86
CA MET A 56 -6.29 14.96 -28.22
C MET A 56 -6.62 14.74 -29.70
N GLN A 57 -6.63 15.76 -30.55
CA GLN A 57 -7.10 15.64 -31.95
C GLN A 57 -6.04 15.83 -33.05
N GLN A 58 -4.76 16.03 -32.73
CA GLN A 58 -3.75 16.23 -33.77
C GLN A 58 -3.05 14.93 -34.15
N ASN A 59 -3.71 14.15 -35.01
CA ASN A 59 -3.03 13.24 -35.94
C ASN A 59 -2.86 13.98 -37.28
N PRO A 60 -1.64 14.37 -37.69
CA PRO A 60 -1.43 15.23 -38.86
C PRO A 60 -1.38 14.40 -40.14
N ASN A 61 -2.52 13.86 -40.57
CA ASN A 61 -2.69 13.27 -41.90
C ASN A 61 -4.12 13.44 -42.40
N ALA A 62 -4.55 14.69 -42.61
CA ALA A 62 -5.71 14.98 -43.45
C ALA A 62 -5.55 16.37 -44.09
N ARG A 63 -5.21 16.37 -45.38
CA ARG A 63 -5.13 17.59 -46.20
C ARG A 63 -6.53 18.18 -46.41
N SER A 64 -6.58 19.50 -46.26
CA SER A 64 -7.68 20.42 -46.50
C SER A 64 -8.19 20.44 -47.94
N VAL A 65 -9.51 20.50 -48.15
CA VAL A 65 -10.16 21.28 -49.22
C VAL A 65 -11.57 21.73 -48.78
N SER A 66 -11.87 23.00 -48.96
CA SER A 66 -13.21 23.60 -49.10
C SER A 66 -13.16 24.52 -50.35
N PRO A 67 -14.26 25.02 -50.98
CA PRO A 67 -15.68 25.02 -50.61
C PRO A 67 -16.70 24.80 -51.78
N THR A 68 -17.99 25.06 -51.48
CA THR A 68 -19.16 25.43 -52.33
C THR A 68 -20.28 24.43 -52.66
N ALA A 69 -21.47 25.04 -52.72
CA ALA A 69 -22.82 24.54 -52.54
C ALA A 69 -23.43 23.75 -53.71
N GLY A 70 -24.45 22.95 -53.41
CA GLY A 70 -25.33 22.33 -54.40
C GLY A 70 -26.15 21.19 -53.80
N SER A 71 -27.43 21.15 -54.14
CA SER A 71 -28.47 20.32 -53.54
C SER A 71 -28.43 18.84 -53.95
N ALA A 72 -29.15 18.06 -53.13
CA ALA A 72 -29.82 16.80 -53.43
C ALA A 72 -29.02 15.47 -53.43
N SER A 73 -29.44 14.63 -52.47
CA SER A 73 -29.66 13.18 -52.59
C SER A 73 -28.46 12.28 -52.88
N THR A 74 -27.91 11.61 -51.85
CA THR A 74 -27.49 10.19 -51.99
C THR A 74 -27.24 9.49 -50.63
N ARG A 75 -27.68 8.23 -50.58
CA ARG A 75 -27.08 7.04 -49.92
C ARG A 75 -26.16 7.27 -48.70
N THR A 76 -26.68 6.84 -47.55
CA THR A 76 -25.92 6.51 -46.35
C THR A 76 -24.95 5.36 -46.62
N ILE A 77 -23.66 5.65 -46.71
CA ILE A 77 -22.58 4.68 -46.46
C ILE A 77 -22.23 4.86 -44.99
N HIS A 78 -22.55 3.85 -44.18
CA HIS A 78 -22.07 3.72 -42.82
C HIS A 78 -20.54 3.59 -42.83
N ILE A 79 -19.85 4.55 -42.23
CA ILE A 79 -18.50 4.37 -41.72
C ILE A 79 -18.66 4.32 -40.21
N GLU A 80 -18.44 3.13 -39.66
CA GLU A 80 -18.51 2.84 -38.23
C GLU A 80 -17.40 3.60 -37.48
N PRO A 81 -17.71 4.28 -36.36
CA PRO A 81 -16.70 4.67 -35.40
C PRO A 81 -16.29 3.44 -34.57
N GLU A 82 -14.97 3.19 -34.51
CA GLU A 82 -14.31 2.19 -33.65
C GLU A 82 -14.91 2.14 -32.23
N PRO A 83 -15.27 0.95 -31.71
CA PRO A 83 -16.06 0.83 -30.50
C PRO A 83 -15.21 1.05 -29.25
N ASN A 84 -15.61 2.05 -28.48
CA ASN A 84 -15.25 2.23 -27.08
C ASN A 84 -15.82 1.03 -26.29
N TYR A 85 -15.00 0.00 -26.06
CA TYR A 85 -15.37 -1.19 -25.29
C TYR A 85 -15.77 -0.77 -23.87
N SER A 86 -17.08 -0.67 -23.64
CA SER A 86 -17.64 -0.47 -22.32
C SER A 86 -17.34 -1.71 -21.48
N LYS A 87 -16.84 -1.53 -20.26
CA LYS A 87 -16.59 -2.63 -19.30
C LYS A 87 -17.81 -3.55 -19.14
N TRP A 88 -19.02 -3.02 -19.38
CA TRP A 88 -20.28 -3.76 -19.37
C TRP A 88 -20.40 -4.80 -20.48
N ASP A 89 -19.84 -4.54 -21.67
CA ASP A 89 -19.88 -5.47 -22.79
C ASP A 89 -18.91 -6.63 -22.55
N ARG A 90 -17.77 -6.36 -21.92
CA ARG A 90 -16.83 -7.40 -21.50
C ARG A 90 -17.40 -8.28 -20.37
N ILE A 91 -18.15 -7.69 -19.44
CA ILE A 91 -18.85 -8.43 -18.38
C ILE A 91 -19.91 -9.35 -19.01
N LYS A 92 -20.73 -8.85 -19.92
CA LYS A 92 -21.74 -9.66 -20.64
C LYS A 92 -21.10 -10.78 -21.48
N GLU A 93 -19.97 -10.50 -22.11
CA GLU A 93 -19.25 -11.51 -22.89
C GLU A 93 -18.69 -12.63 -21.99
N LEU A 94 -18.14 -12.28 -20.82
CA LEU A 94 -17.65 -13.26 -19.85
C LEU A 94 -18.80 -14.07 -19.23
N GLU A 95 -19.94 -13.43 -18.93
CA GLU A 95 -21.16 -14.12 -18.46
C GLU A 95 -21.68 -15.12 -19.50
N ALA A 96 -21.67 -14.74 -20.79
CA ALA A 96 -22.07 -15.64 -21.88
C ALA A 96 -21.09 -16.82 -22.06
N GLN A 97 -19.78 -16.59 -21.88
CA GLN A 97 -18.79 -17.67 -21.93
C GLN A 97 -18.93 -18.66 -20.78
N ILE A 98 -19.26 -18.19 -19.57
CA ILE A 98 -19.53 -19.05 -18.41
C ILE A 98 -20.78 -19.89 -18.67
N ALA A 99 -21.88 -19.29 -19.14
CA ALA A 99 -23.11 -20.00 -19.46
C ALA A 99 -22.89 -21.08 -20.53
N ALA A 100 -22.08 -20.82 -21.56
CA ALA A 100 -21.76 -21.78 -22.61
C ALA A 100 -20.89 -22.96 -22.13
N ILE A 101 -20.07 -22.77 -21.10
CA ILE A 101 -19.28 -23.83 -20.46
C ILE A 101 -20.17 -24.68 -19.56
N GLU A 102 -21.12 -24.06 -18.86
CA GLU A 102 -22.09 -24.76 -18.01
C GLU A 102 -23.08 -25.59 -18.84
N GLU A 103 -23.52 -25.11 -20.01
CA GLU A 103 -24.38 -25.88 -20.93
C GLU A 103 -23.63 -27.05 -21.60
N ASN A 104 -22.33 -26.92 -21.86
CA ASN A 104 -21.52 -28.00 -22.47
C ASN A 104 -20.86 -28.94 -21.44
N GLY A 105 -21.07 -28.70 -20.15
CA GLY A 105 -20.45 -29.42 -19.04
C GLY A 105 -21.21 -30.64 -18.54
N SER A 106 -21.81 -31.44 -19.44
CA SER A 106 -22.31 -32.77 -19.11
C SER A 106 -21.69 -33.77 -20.07
N PHE A 107 -20.69 -34.56 -19.65
CA PHE A 107 -20.56 -35.99 -19.96
C PHE A 107 -19.29 -36.63 -19.34
N SER A 108 -19.55 -37.55 -18.41
CA SER A 108 -19.01 -38.90 -18.24
C SER A 108 -17.51 -39.20 -18.34
N ILE A 109 -16.99 -39.67 -17.20
CA ILE A 109 -15.74 -40.41 -17.00
C ILE A 109 -15.78 -41.75 -17.77
N PRO A 110 -14.76 -42.09 -18.58
CA PRO A 110 -14.46 -43.47 -18.91
C PRO A 110 -13.39 -44.04 -17.98
N LYS A 111 -13.75 -45.14 -17.29
CA LYS A 111 -12.80 -46.11 -16.72
C LYS A 111 -12.25 -46.99 -17.85
N THR A 112 -10.95 -47.27 -17.86
CA THR A 112 -10.30 -48.55 -18.25
C THR A 112 -8.77 -48.39 -18.11
N GLN A 113 -8.13 -49.05 -17.16
CA GLN A 113 -7.58 -50.42 -17.16
C GLN A 113 -6.14 -50.54 -17.71
N SER A 114 -5.31 -51.08 -16.83
CA SER A 114 -3.95 -51.63 -16.94
C SER A 114 -3.65 -52.46 -18.20
N ALA A 115 -2.46 -52.30 -18.79
CA ALA A 115 -1.58 -53.41 -19.21
C ALA A 115 -0.15 -52.95 -19.59
N ASN A 116 0.79 -53.86 -19.29
CA ASN A 116 2.24 -53.88 -19.48
C ASN A 116 2.79 -53.61 -20.90
N GLY A 117 4.09 -53.24 -20.95
CA GLY A 117 5.06 -54.02 -21.74
C GLY A 117 5.93 -53.31 -22.81
N SER A 118 7.17 -53.02 -22.41
CA SER A 118 8.44 -53.36 -23.12
C SER A 118 8.97 -52.57 -24.34
N GLN A 119 10.23 -52.12 -24.15
CA GLN A 119 11.41 -52.14 -25.09
C GLN A 119 11.36 -51.22 -26.34
N SER A 120 12.43 -50.59 -26.85
CA SER A 120 13.85 -50.36 -26.51
C SER A 120 14.47 -49.59 -27.71
N HIS A 121 15.45 -48.70 -27.49
CA HIS A 121 16.72 -48.55 -28.26
C HIS A 121 17.29 -47.10 -28.34
N LEU A 122 18.45 -46.96 -27.68
CA LEU A 122 19.76 -46.42 -28.13
C LEU A 122 20.00 -44.96 -28.57
N GLY A 123 21.07 -44.39 -27.98
CA GLY A 123 21.94 -43.32 -28.47
C GLY A 123 22.30 -42.29 -27.38
N LEU A 124 23.26 -42.51 -26.45
CA LEU A 124 24.71 -42.19 -26.56
C LEU A 124 24.97 -40.92 -27.40
N SER A 125 25.58 -39.82 -26.92
CA SER A 125 26.89 -39.66 -26.24
C SER A 125 26.99 -38.23 -25.64
N SER A 126 27.49 -38.00 -24.42
CA SER A 126 28.90 -37.65 -24.03
C SER A 126 29.35 -36.26 -24.54
N GLY A 127 29.59 -35.24 -23.70
CA GLY A 127 30.72 -35.02 -22.76
C GLY A 127 30.95 -33.48 -22.71
N LEU A 128 31.53 -32.81 -21.71
CA LEU A 128 32.63 -33.14 -20.82
C LEU A 128 32.59 -32.23 -19.57
N SER A 129 33.20 -32.75 -18.52
CA SER A 129 33.47 -32.18 -17.20
C SER A 129 34.89 -31.59 -17.12
N SER A 130 35.12 -30.59 -16.26
CA SER A 130 36.25 -30.51 -15.30
C SER A 130 36.18 -29.16 -14.56
N LYS A 131 35.94 -29.12 -13.25
CA LYS A 131 36.83 -29.30 -12.08
C LYS A 131 37.77 -28.12 -11.77
N SER A 132 37.64 -27.70 -10.51
CA SER A 132 38.38 -26.75 -9.67
C SER A 132 39.91 -26.71 -9.81
N ALA A 133 40.57 -25.60 -9.45
CA ALA A 133 40.95 -25.29 -8.06
C ALA A 133 41.89 -24.05 -7.89
N HIS A 134 41.89 -23.52 -6.66
CA HIS A 134 42.95 -22.81 -5.91
C HIS A 134 43.36 -21.34 -6.22
N SER A 135 43.24 -20.52 -5.17
CA SER A 135 43.94 -19.24 -4.91
C SER A 135 45.44 -19.46 -4.65
N PRO A 136 46.30 -18.41 -4.72
CA PRO A 136 46.68 -17.70 -3.47
C PRO A 136 47.14 -16.21 -3.58
N SER A 137 47.00 -15.49 -2.44
CA SER A 137 47.85 -14.43 -1.81
C SER A 137 48.47 -13.21 -2.55
N SER A 138 48.30 -12.03 -1.92
CA SER A 138 48.97 -10.71 -2.13
C SER A 138 50.49 -10.68 -1.79
N PRO A 139 51.25 -9.59 -2.11
CA PRO A 139 51.44 -8.48 -1.14
C PRO A 139 51.74 -7.04 -1.69
N ASN A 140 51.28 -6.03 -0.93
CA ASN A 140 51.81 -4.71 -0.47
C ASN A 140 52.69 -3.69 -1.27
N GLU A 141 52.47 -2.40 -0.91
CA GLU A 141 53.33 -1.16 -0.93
C GLU A 141 53.59 -0.39 -2.27
N SER A 142 53.69 0.95 -2.38
CA SER A 142 53.51 2.13 -1.50
C SER A 142 53.54 3.49 -2.28
N ARG A 143 52.74 4.48 -1.83
CA ARG A 143 52.94 5.95 -1.65
C ARG A 143 53.68 6.85 -2.69
N ALA A 144 53.00 7.91 -3.19
CA ALA A 144 53.54 9.27 -3.41
C ALA A 144 52.43 10.35 -3.54
N ARG A 145 52.75 11.63 -3.27
CA ARG A 145 51.89 12.72 -2.76
C ARG A 145 52.00 13.99 -3.66
N LEU A 146 50.96 14.86 -3.67
CA LEU A 146 50.91 16.35 -3.79
C LEU A 146 50.06 17.01 -4.95
N THR A 147 48.83 17.47 -4.61
CA THR A 147 48.14 18.80 -4.77
C THR A 147 48.13 19.64 -6.09
N PRO A 148 47.19 20.63 -6.31
CA PRO A 148 45.86 20.94 -5.70
C PRO A 148 44.68 21.39 -6.65
N SER A 149 43.42 21.25 -6.15
CA SER A 149 42.15 22.04 -6.37
C SER A 149 41.42 22.09 -7.75
N PRO A 150 40.10 22.43 -7.84
CA PRO A 150 39.09 22.77 -6.81
C PRO A 150 37.79 21.89 -6.83
N THR A 151 36.97 22.09 -5.79
CA THR A 151 35.73 21.40 -5.34
C THR A 151 34.51 21.44 -6.28
N PRO A 152 33.59 20.45 -6.12
CA PRO A 152 32.19 20.78 -5.88
C PRO A 152 31.60 20.11 -4.62
N THR A 153 30.66 20.84 -4.04
CA THR A 153 29.94 20.71 -2.76
C THR A 153 29.37 19.32 -2.48
N SER A 154 29.69 18.76 -1.30
CA SER A 154 29.21 17.45 -0.84
C SER A 154 27.79 17.50 -0.27
N ALA A 155 27.02 16.46 -0.60
CA ALA A 155 25.86 16.01 0.16
C ALA A 155 26.30 15.67 1.60
N GLY A 156 25.77 16.39 2.58
CA GLY A 156 26.06 16.13 3.97
C GLY A 156 25.64 17.28 4.87
N SER A 157 24.34 17.37 5.16
CA SER A 157 23.81 18.01 6.38
C SER A 157 22.28 17.93 6.39
N VAL A 158 21.69 16.75 6.63
CA VAL A 158 20.25 16.62 6.96
C VAL A 158 20.04 15.42 7.89
N PHE A 159 20.79 15.27 9.00
CA PHE A 159 20.55 14.12 9.88
C PHE A 159 20.71 14.50 11.36
N SER A 160 19.58 14.69 12.03
CA SER A 160 19.48 14.63 13.48
C SER A 160 18.92 13.26 13.87
N SER A 161 19.67 12.53 14.68
CA SER A 161 19.36 11.19 15.16
C SER A 161 18.45 11.24 16.39
N GLN A 162 17.26 10.66 16.30
CA GLN A 162 16.51 10.16 17.45
C GLN A 162 16.29 8.66 17.27
N SER A 163 16.63 7.89 18.30
CA SER A 163 16.50 6.44 18.35
C SER A 163 15.13 6.05 18.90
N SER A 164 14.32 5.37 18.11
CA SER A 164 13.17 4.59 18.58
C SER A 164 13.64 3.16 18.84
N SER A 165 13.61 2.70 20.08
CA SER A 165 14.01 1.34 20.47
C SER A 165 12.82 0.38 20.38
N LEU A 166 12.81 -0.49 19.38
CA LEU A 166 12.03 -1.73 19.44
C LEU A 166 12.80 -2.76 20.28
N SER A 167 12.14 -3.33 21.28
CA SER A 167 12.69 -4.44 22.07
C SER A 167 12.94 -5.64 21.14
N PRO A 168 14.06 -6.36 21.29
CA PRO A 168 14.29 -7.59 20.51
C PRO A 168 13.20 -8.63 20.84
N PRO A 169 12.77 -9.44 19.87
CA PRO A 169 11.78 -10.48 20.12
C PRO A 169 12.33 -11.48 21.16
N PRO A 170 11.48 -11.97 22.09
CA PRO A 170 11.91 -13.00 23.03
C PRO A 170 12.32 -14.26 22.28
N SER A 171 13.51 -14.77 22.56
CA SER A 171 14.00 -16.03 21.98
C SER A 171 13.22 -17.22 22.58
N ILE A 172 12.57 -18.01 21.73
CA ILE A 172 11.71 -19.19 22.07
C ILE A 172 12.49 -20.34 22.75
N SER A 173 13.78 -20.15 23.04
CA SER A 173 14.69 -21.13 23.65
C SER A 173 14.24 -21.75 24.98
N GLN A 174 13.15 -21.28 25.60
CA GLN A 174 12.58 -21.80 26.85
C GLN A 174 11.27 -22.61 26.68
N PHE A 175 10.87 -22.97 25.46
CA PHE A 175 9.65 -23.77 25.24
C PHE A 175 9.87 -25.27 25.39
N ASP A 176 9.26 -25.87 26.41
CA ASP A 176 9.19 -27.32 26.60
C ASP A 176 8.27 -27.96 25.54
N THR A 177 8.88 -28.75 24.67
CA THR A 177 8.28 -29.35 23.47
C THR A 177 7.20 -30.39 23.80
N GLU A 178 7.21 -30.93 25.03
CA GLU A 178 6.21 -31.88 25.53
C GLU A 178 4.87 -31.23 25.88
N LEU A 179 4.82 -29.91 26.15
CA LEU A 179 3.58 -29.21 26.54
C LEU A 179 2.66 -28.90 25.34
N LEU A 180 3.20 -28.61 24.16
CA LEU A 180 2.39 -28.40 22.94
C LEU A 180 1.66 -29.69 22.48
N CYS A 181 2.15 -30.86 22.92
CA CYS A 181 1.57 -32.17 22.61
C CYS A 181 0.18 -32.38 23.25
N GLY A 182 -0.20 -31.59 24.27
CA GLY A 182 -1.54 -31.62 24.85
C GLY A 182 -2.67 -31.25 23.87
N GLN A 183 -2.35 -30.45 22.84
CA GLN A 183 -3.28 -30.14 21.74
C GLN A 183 -3.25 -31.21 20.62
N SER A 184 -2.40 -32.23 20.70
CA SER A 184 -2.30 -33.33 19.72
C SER A 184 -3.58 -34.16 19.59
N LYS A 185 -4.53 -34.07 20.54
CA LYS A 185 -5.87 -34.66 20.38
C LYS A 185 -6.70 -34.00 19.26
N LEU A 186 -6.37 -32.76 18.84
CA LEU A 186 -6.99 -32.09 17.69
C LEU A 186 -6.38 -32.52 16.34
N LEU A 187 -5.21 -33.16 16.35
CA LEU A 187 -4.46 -33.53 15.14
C LEU A 187 -4.19 -35.05 15.18
N SER A 188 -5.25 -35.87 15.09
CA SER A 188 -5.17 -37.34 15.17
C SER A 188 -4.27 -38.02 14.10
N SER A 189 -3.71 -37.24 13.17
CA SER A 189 -2.65 -37.56 12.21
C SER A 189 -1.71 -36.35 11.96
N GLY A 190 -1.35 -35.65 13.04
CA GLY A 190 -0.63 -34.37 13.01
C GLY A 190 0.89 -34.45 12.75
N PRO A 191 1.52 -33.30 12.43
CA PRO A 191 2.97 -33.17 12.37
C PRO A 191 3.63 -33.53 13.71
N SER A 192 4.90 -33.94 13.65
CA SER A 192 5.70 -34.16 14.86
C SER A 192 5.88 -32.86 15.66
N ALA A 193 6.21 -32.99 16.95
CA ALA A 193 6.43 -31.83 17.81
C ALA A 193 7.57 -30.93 17.30
N ASP A 194 8.61 -31.51 16.70
CA ASP A 194 9.72 -30.76 16.11
C ASP A 194 9.27 -29.91 14.92
N VAL A 195 8.39 -30.45 14.06
CA VAL A 195 7.80 -29.69 12.93
C VAL A 195 6.95 -28.53 13.45
N ILE A 196 6.11 -28.77 14.47
CA ILE A 196 5.29 -27.73 15.09
C ILE A 196 6.17 -26.60 15.63
N LYS A 197 7.23 -26.95 16.38
CA LYS A 197 8.18 -25.99 16.93
C LYS A 197 8.87 -25.17 15.84
N GLY A 198 9.40 -25.84 14.80
CA GLY A 198 10.03 -25.17 13.67
C GLY A 198 9.10 -24.19 12.95
N LEU A 199 7.82 -24.56 12.78
CA LEU A 199 6.82 -23.66 12.19
C LEU A 199 6.48 -22.48 13.10
N LEU A 200 6.38 -22.67 14.43
CA LEU A 200 6.18 -21.56 15.37
C LEU A 200 7.34 -20.58 15.34
N ASP A 201 8.58 -21.08 15.33
CA ASP A 201 9.79 -20.26 15.28
C ASP A 201 9.81 -19.39 14.02
N ILE A 202 9.49 -19.99 12.86
CA ILE A 202 9.37 -19.25 11.58
C ILE A 202 8.24 -18.22 11.66
N PHE A 203 7.08 -18.60 12.20
CA PHE A 203 5.95 -17.68 12.32
C PHE A 203 6.31 -16.46 13.16
N VAL A 204 6.90 -16.66 14.34
CA VAL A 204 7.30 -15.55 15.23
C VAL A 204 8.33 -14.65 14.55
N GLN A 205 9.25 -15.22 13.77
CA GLN A 205 10.22 -14.43 12.99
C GLN A 205 9.56 -13.63 11.84
N ARG A 206 8.41 -14.07 11.32
CA ARG A 206 7.74 -13.53 10.12
C ARG A 206 6.37 -12.91 10.38
N HIS A 207 5.98 -12.75 11.64
CA HIS A 207 4.63 -12.37 12.03
C HIS A 207 4.19 -11.02 11.44
N ALA A 208 5.12 -10.05 11.35
CA ALA A 208 4.88 -8.75 10.74
C ALA A 208 4.46 -8.86 9.26
N GLN A 209 5.13 -9.70 8.46
CA GLN A 209 4.76 -9.93 7.07
C GLN A 209 3.42 -10.66 6.92
N CYS A 210 2.96 -11.35 7.97
CA CYS A 210 1.66 -11.99 8.03
C CYS A 210 0.52 -11.03 8.40
N GLY A 211 0.81 -9.76 8.67
CA GLY A 211 -0.17 -8.80 9.21
C GLY A 211 -0.69 -9.20 10.59
N PHE A 212 0.11 -9.97 11.34
CA PHE A 212 -0.27 -10.45 12.67
C PHE A 212 0.15 -9.46 13.73
N GLU A 213 -0.83 -8.97 14.49
CA GLU A 213 -0.58 -8.14 15.65
C GLU A 213 -1.29 -8.74 16.88
N LEU A 214 -0.59 -9.61 17.60
CA LEU A 214 -0.96 -10.05 18.93
C LEU A 214 0.23 -9.98 19.86
N HIS A 215 -0.06 -9.86 21.15
CA HIS A 215 0.94 -10.02 22.18
C HIS A 215 1.43 -11.47 22.15
N VAL A 216 2.67 -11.68 21.69
CA VAL A 216 3.28 -13.00 21.52
C VAL A 216 3.20 -13.81 22.82
N GLY A 217 3.43 -13.19 23.99
CA GLY A 217 3.32 -13.89 25.27
C GLY A 217 1.91 -14.41 25.58
N ARG A 218 0.85 -13.76 25.09
CA ARG A 218 -0.53 -14.24 25.26
C ARG A 218 -0.79 -15.44 24.39
N VAL A 219 -0.41 -15.33 23.11
CA VAL A 219 -0.52 -16.43 22.15
C VAL A 219 0.21 -17.66 22.67
N LEU A 220 1.45 -17.49 23.11
CA LEU A 220 2.26 -18.57 23.67
C LEU A 220 1.66 -19.14 24.97
N GLY A 221 1.09 -18.30 25.83
CA GLY A 221 0.36 -18.74 27.02
C GLY A 221 -0.91 -19.53 26.68
N SER A 222 -1.66 -19.10 25.66
CA SER A 222 -2.86 -19.76 25.14
C SER A 222 -2.57 -21.08 24.42
N LEU A 223 -1.30 -21.37 24.10
CA LEU A 223 -0.87 -22.67 23.58
C LEU A 223 -0.51 -23.69 24.68
N GLN A 224 -0.42 -23.26 25.95
CA GLN A 224 -0.10 -24.15 27.05
C GLN A 224 -1.28 -25.10 27.39
N PRO A 225 -1.02 -26.35 27.80
CA PRO A 225 -2.05 -27.25 28.30
C PRO A 225 -2.84 -26.66 29.46
N GLY A 226 -4.17 -26.67 29.34
CA GLY A 226 -5.06 -26.17 30.39
C GLY A 226 -5.18 -24.64 30.47
N ALA A 227 -4.73 -23.92 29.44
CA ALA A 227 -4.97 -22.48 29.32
C ALA A 227 -6.47 -22.16 29.46
N SER A 228 -6.77 -21.09 30.21
CA SER A 228 -8.15 -20.63 30.42
C SER A 228 -8.81 -20.09 29.16
N ASP A 229 -8.01 -19.51 28.25
CA ASP A 229 -8.44 -19.02 26.94
C ASP A 229 -7.50 -19.58 25.84
N PRO A 230 -7.76 -20.81 25.35
CA PRO A 230 -6.88 -21.46 24.38
C PRO A 230 -7.02 -20.84 22.98
N VAL A 231 -5.91 -20.83 22.23
CA VAL A 231 -5.94 -20.40 20.82
C VAL A 231 -6.90 -21.29 20.04
N ILE A 232 -7.80 -20.68 19.26
CA ILE A 232 -8.76 -21.46 18.47
C ILE A 232 -8.04 -22.18 17.32
N PRO A 233 -8.48 -23.39 16.92
CA PRO A 233 -7.83 -24.14 15.85
C PRO A 233 -7.68 -23.39 14.52
N ALA A 234 -8.64 -22.53 14.18
CA ALA A 234 -8.60 -21.72 12.96
C ALA A 234 -7.35 -20.81 12.91
N LEU A 235 -7.06 -20.10 14.01
CA LEU A 235 -5.91 -19.20 14.08
C LEU A 235 -4.61 -19.99 14.09
N LEU A 236 -4.53 -21.06 14.88
CA LEU A 236 -3.33 -21.87 14.96
C LEU A 236 -2.94 -22.49 13.61
N ASN A 237 -3.91 -23.06 12.88
CA ASN A 237 -3.66 -23.57 11.54
C ASN A 237 -3.27 -22.46 10.55
N ALA A 238 -3.83 -21.24 10.69
CA ALA A 238 -3.45 -20.10 9.86
C ALA A 238 -2.00 -19.66 10.13
N MET A 239 -1.57 -19.63 11.38
CA MET A 239 -0.18 -19.34 11.76
C MET A 239 0.78 -20.35 11.13
N PHE A 240 0.46 -21.65 11.22
CA PHE A 240 1.26 -22.70 10.60
C PHE A 240 1.27 -22.63 9.07
N LEU A 241 0.14 -22.30 8.45
CA LEU A 241 0.04 -22.09 7.01
C LEU A 241 0.99 -20.98 6.56
N MET A 242 0.99 -19.85 7.26
CA MET A 242 1.90 -18.73 6.96
C MET A 242 3.37 -19.11 7.20
N ALA A 243 3.67 -19.87 8.25
CA ALA A 243 5.02 -20.38 8.49
C ALA A 243 5.50 -21.30 7.37
N CYS A 244 4.63 -22.20 6.87
CA CYS A 244 4.96 -23.08 5.75
C CYS A 244 5.30 -22.30 4.48
N HIS A 245 4.65 -21.15 4.25
CA HIS A 245 4.96 -20.28 3.12
C HIS A 245 6.41 -19.77 3.17
N PHE A 246 6.86 -19.34 4.35
CA PHE A 246 8.23 -18.81 4.57
C PHE A 246 9.28 -19.89 4.85
N ALA A 247 8.87 -21.15 5.02
CA ALA A 247 9.79 -22.25 5.28
C ALA A 247 10.70 -22.53 4.08
N LYS A 248 12.01 -22.58 4.35
CA LYS A 248 13.04 -23.02 3.38
C LYS A 248 13.24 -24.54 3.41
N ASP A 249 12.94 -25.17 4.54
CA ASP A 249 13.03 -26.62 4.74
C ASP A 249 11.84 -27.35 4.06
N PRO A 250 12.10 -28.29 3.13
CA PRO A 250 11.07 -29.11 2.52
C PRO A 250 10.22 -29.90 3.52
N GLU A 251 10.77 -30.34 4.64
CA GLU A 251 10.04 -31.12 5.67
C GLU A 251 8.96 -30.31 6.38
N LEU A 252 9.19 -29.00 6.53
CA LEU A 252 8.19 -28.08 7.07
C LEU A 252 7.18 -27.70 5.98
N LYS A 253 7.66 -27.47 4.76
CA LYS A 253 6.83 -27.01 3.63
C LYS A 253 5.80 -28.04 3.15
N ILE A 254 6.05 -29.35 3.33
CA ILE A 254 5.13 -30.41 2.91
C ILE A 254 3.74 -30.29 3.58
N TRP A 255 3.66 -29.64 4.75
CA TRP A 255 2.42 -29.47 5.51
C TRP A 255 1.53 -28.32 5.02
N GLU A 256 2.02 -27.49 4.10
CA GLU A 256 1.33 -26.28 3.63
C GLU A 256 -0.11 -26.56 3.16
N ASN A 257 -0.29 -27.58 2.31
CA ASN A 257 -1.61 -27.94 1.78
C ASN A 257 -2.57 -28.46 2.86
N GLU A 258 -2.03 -29.14 3.87
CA GLU A 258 -2.83 -29.68 4.96
C GLU A 258 -3.32 -28.55 5.87
N PHE A 259 -2.42 -27.65 6.27
CA PHE A 259 -2.79 -26.47 7.04
C PHE A 259 -3.71 -25.52 6.28
N PHE A 260 -3.56 -25.40 4.96
CA PHE A 260 -4.50 -24.65 4.13
C PHE A 260 -5.93 -25.22 4.23
N LYS A 261 -6.08 -26.53 4.08
CA LYS A 261 -7.39 -27.20 4.19
C LYS A 261 -7.98 -27.04 5.59
N ARG A 262 -7.18 -27.27 6.63
CA ARG A 262 -7.62 -27.15 8.03
C ARG A 262 -8.05 -25.73 8.38
N THR A 263 -7.27 -24.72 8.01
CA THR A 263 -7.61 -23.31 8.22
C THR A 263 -8.96 -22.97 7.60
N LYS A 264 -9.18 -23.36 6.34
CA LYS A 264 -10.45 -23.12 5.64
C LYS A 264 -11.62 -23.82 6.35
N GLN A 265 -11.47 -25.12 6.66
CA GLN A 265 -12.52 -25.91 7.33
C GLN A 265 -12.87 -25.37 8.72
N GLU A 266 -11.88 -24.95 9.51
CA GLU A 266 -12.09 -24.39 10.84
C GLU A 266 -12.77 -23.01 10.79
N ILE A 267 -12.44 -22.18 9.78
CA ILE A 267 -13.15 -20.91 9.55
C ILE A 267 -14.62 -21.19 9.20
N GLU A 268 -14.89 -22.07 8.23
CA GLU A 268 -16.26 -22.42 7.83
C GLU A 268 -17.06 -23.04 9.00
N THR A 269 -16.43 -23.91 9.79
CA THR A 269 -17.03 -24.53 10.97
C THR A 269 -17.42 -23.49 12.03
N ASN A 270 -16.55 -22.51 12.27
CA ASN A 270 -16.82 -21.43 13.21
C ASN A 270 -17.97 -20.53 12.75
N ILE A 271 -18.04 -20.22 11.45
CA ILE A 271 -19.18 -19.48 10.86
C ILE A 271 -20.49 -20.26 11.09
N ALA A 272 -20.48 -21.57 10.81
CA ALA A 272 -21.66 -22.43 11.01
C ALA A 272 -22.08 -22.48 12.49
N ARG A 273 -21.13 -22.57 13.42
CA ARG A 273 -21.40 -22.54 14.88
C ARG A 273 -21.99 -21.20 15.32
N ALA A 274 -21.45 -20.10 14.81
CA ALA A 274 -21.94 -18.76 15.10
C ALA A 274 -23.40 -18.58 14.62
N HIS A 275 -23.74 -19.07 13.42
CA HIS A 275 -25.12 -19.07 12.92
C HIS A 275 -26.08 -19.91 13.76
N GLN A 276 -25.59 -20.98 14.41
CA GLN A 276 -26.38 -21.82 15.32
C GLN A 276 -26.53 -21.21 16.73
N GLY A 277 -26.04 -20.00 16.96
CA GLY A 277 -26.08 -19.33 18.27
C GLY A 277 -25.15 -19.94 19.31
N ARG A 278 -24.25 -20.85 18.92
CA ARG A 278 -23.28 -21.49 19.82
C ARG A 278 -22.05 -20.59 19.94
N LYS A 279 -21.97 -19.85 21.04
CA LYS A 279 -20.83 -18.95 21.34
C LYS A 279 -19.82 -19.54 22.33
N GLU A 280 -20.05 -20.75 22.85
CA GLU A 280 -19.14 -21.39 23.80
C GLU A 280 -17.75 -21.56 23.15
N ASN A 281 -16.71 -21.02 23.81
CA ASN A 281 -15.32 -21.05 23.36
C ASN A 281 -15.07 -20.38 21.98
N TYR A 282 -15.94 -19.47 21.54
CA TYR A 282 -15.73 -18.71 20.30
C TYR A 282 -15.00 -17.39 20.58
N ASN A 283 -13.74 -17.29 20.15
CA ASN A 283 -12.99 -16.05 20.13
C ASN A 283 -13.09 -15.39 18.75
N SER A 284 -13.89 -14.33 18.64
CA SER A 284 -14.14 -13.65 17.36
C SER A 284 -12.93 -12.90 16.82
N LEU A 285 -12.02 -12.44 17.69
CA LEU A 285 -10.80 -11.76 17.29
C LEU A 285 -9.82 -12.73 16.65
N HIS A 286 -9.60 -13.89 17.28
CA HIS A 286 -8.82 -14.98 16.69
C HIS A 286 -9.41 -15.47 15.37
N HIS A 287 -10.75 -15.51 15.27
CA HIS A 287 -11.43 -15.87 14.03
C HIS A 287 -11.15 -14.86 12.91
N LEU A 288 -11.27 -13.55 13.20
CA LEU A 288 -10.97 -12.48 12.25
C LEU A 288 -9.50 -12.54 11.78
N GLN A 289 -8.56 -12.83 12.67
CA GLN A 289 -7.15 -12.99 12.32
C GLN A 289 -6.91 -14.16 11.36
N ALA A 290 -7.51 -15.32 11.64
CA ALA A 290 -7.42 -16.47 10.77
C ALA A 290 -7.98 -16.15 9.36
N MET A 291 -9.10 -15.43 9.29
CA MET A 291 -9.68 -14.97 8.01
C MET A 291 -8.74 -14.02 7.26
N SER A 292 -8.15 -13.04 7.97
CA SER A 292 -7.23 -12.06 7.39
C SER A 292 -5.96 -12.73 6.83
N MET A 293 -5.33 -13.60 7.62
CA MET A 293 -4.16 -14.39 7.19
C MET A 293 -4.47 -15.29 6.00
N LEU A 294 -5.63 -15.97 6.01
CA LEU A 294 -6.04 -16.80 4.89
C LEU A 294 -6.17 -15.97 3.60
N GLY A 295 -6.80 -14.79 3.68
CA GLY A 295 -6.89 -13.86 2.55
C GLY A 295 -5.52 -13.39 2.05
N LEU A 296 -4.62 -13.02 2.96
CA LEU A 296 -3.25 -12.65 2.62
C LEU A 296 -2.46 -13.81 1.98
N TYR A 297 -2.65 -15.03 2.46
CA TYR A 297 -2.04 -16.23 1.90
C TYR A 297 -2.44 -16.47 0.44
N TYR A 298 -3.71 -16.24 0.07
CA TYR A 298 -4.13 -16.31 -1.34
C TYR A 298 -3.36 -15.33 -2.21
N TYR A 299 -3.12 -14.11 -1.74
CA TYR A 299 -2.25 -13.16 -2.44
C TYR A 299 -0.83 -13.69 -2.56
N PHE A 300 -0.25 -14.24 -1.50
CA PHE A 300 1.10 -14.83 -1.56
C PHE A 300 1.22 -15.93 -2.62
N LYS A 301 0.13 -16.67 -2.88
CA LYS A 301 0.06 -17.72 -3.90
C LYS A 301 -0.34 -17.24 -5.30
N GLY A 302 -0.42 -15.93 -5.54
CA GLY A 302 -0.79 -15.39 -6.85
C GLY A 302 -2.29 -15.49 -7.18
N ARG A 303 -3.13 -15.84 -6.20
CA ARG A 303 -4.57 -16.06 -6.37
C ARG A 303 -5.32 -14.74 -6.09
N LEU A 304 -5.14 -13.78 -7.01
CA LEU A 304 -5.58 -12.38 -6.89
C LEU A 304 -7.04 -12.21 -6.45
N LEU A 305 -7.98 -12.79 -7.20
CA LEU A 305 -9.42 -12.65 -6.94
C LEU A 305 -9.84 -13.31 -5.63
N GLU A 306 -9.29 -14.49 -5.34
CA GLU A 306 -9.60 -15.20 -4.10
C GLU A 306 -9.03 -14.44 -2.89
N GLY A 307 -7.83 -13.88 -3.02
CA GLY A 307 -7.25 -12.97 -2.04
C GLY A 307 -8.19 -11.82 -1.75
N HIS A 308 -8.68 -11.12 -2.78
CA HIS A 308 -9.61 -10.00 -2.61
C HIS A 308 -10.91 -10.42 -1.94
N VAL A 309 -11.54 -11.50 -2.39
CA VAL A 309 -12.79 -11.99 -1.79
C VAL A 309 -12.60 -12.31 -0.31
N HIS A 310 -11.54 -13.02 0.05
CA HIS A 310 -11.29 -13.41 1.43
C HIS A 310 -10.90 -12.23 2.32
N THR A 311 -10.09 -11.27 1.83
CA THR A 311 -9.75 -10.07 2.61
C THR A 311 -10.95 -9.14 2.76
N ALA A 312 -11.80 -9.00 1.73
CA ALA A 312 -13.04 -8.23 1.83
C ALA A 312 -14.02 -8.88 2.82
N HIS A 313 -14.11 -10.22 2.86
CA HIS A 313 -14.90 -10.93 3.86
C HIS A 313 -14.38 -10.72 5.28
N ALA A 314 -13.06 -10.79 5.49
CA ALA A 314 -12.44 -10.50 6.78
C ALA A 314 -12.76 -9.06 7.22
N THR A 315 -12.60 -8.07 6.34
CA THR A 315 -12.88 -6.67 6.67
C THR A 315 -14.36 -6.42 6.96
N ARG A 316 -15.30 -7.03 6.21
CA ARG A 316 -16.74 -6.93 6.53
C ARG A 316 -17.11 -7.63 7.83
N PHE A 317 -16.45 -8.74 8.14
CA PHE A 317 -16.60 -9.38 9.45
C PHE A 317 -16.09 -8.46 10.57
N ALA A 318 -14.95 -7.79 10.38
CA ALA A 318 -14.45 -6.76 11.28
C ALA A 318 -15.45 -5.61 11.47
N MET A 319 -16.12 -5.17 10.40
CA MET A 319 -17.20 -4.17 10.52
C MET A 319 -18.38 -4.68 11.34
N THR A 320 -18.75 -5.95 11.18
CA THR A 320 -19.83 -6.59 11.95
C THR A 320 -19.50 -6.67 13.44
N LEU A 321 -18.22 -6.83 13.79
CA LEU A 321 -17.73 -6.75 15.17
C LEU A 321 -17.62 -5.30 15.69
N GLU A 322 -17.87 -4.31 14.84
CA GLU A 322 -17.67 -2.88 15.09
C GLU A 322 -16.22 -2.49 15.46
N VAL A 323 -15.23 -3.31 15.09
CA VAL A 323 -13.81 -2.98 15.35
C VAL A 323 -13.29 -1.82 14.49
N HIS A 324 -14.06 -1.41 13.47
CA HIS A 324 -13.85 -0.19 12.68
C HIS A 324 -14.24 1.10 13.43
N LYS A 325 -14.83 0.98 14.64
CA LYS A 325 -15.29 2.09 15.48
C LYS A 325 -14.73 2.03 16.91
N LEU A 326 -13.43 1.76 17.06
CA LEU A 326 -12.78 1.65 18.37
C LEU A 326 -12.17 2.98 18.84
N ASP A 327 -12.45 3.36 20.07
CA ASP A 327 -11.78 4.47 20.78
C ASP A 327 -10.77 3.89 21.77
N SER A 328 -9.64 4.59 21.99
CA SER A 328 -8.61 4.25 22.98
C SER A 328 -9.16 4.20 24.42
N ARG A 329 -10.35 4.78 24.65
CA ARG A 329 -10.99 4.96 25.96
C ARG A 329 -12.22 4.09 26.19
N ILE A 330 -12.39 2.96 25.48
CA ILE A 330 -13.57 2.08 25.65
C ILE A 330 -13.80 1.62 27.10
N PHE A 331 -12.79 1.69 27.96
CA PHE A 331 -12.85 1.34 29.39
C PHE A 331 -13.10 2.52 30.34
N LEU A 332 -13.09 3.78 29.87
CA LEU A 332 -13.25 4.97 30.73
C LEU A 332 -14.70 5.47 30.83
N GLU A 333 -15.60 5.06 29.92
CA GLU A 333 -17.01 5.43 29.99
C GLU A 333 -17.85 4.27 30.56
N GLU A 334 -18.58 4.52 31.65
CA GLU A 334 -19.64 3.59 32.08
C GLU A 334 -20.68 3.47 30.95
N PRO A 335 -21.09 2.24 30.55
CA PRO A 335 -21.92 2.06 29.38
C PRO A 335 -23.34 2.57 29.65
N THR A 336 -23.65 3.79 29.22
CA THR A 336 -25.02 4.34 29.27
C THR A 336 -25.81 4.14 27.97
N ILE A 337 -25.29 3.42 26.98
CA ILE A 337 -25.96 3.24 25.69
C ILE A 337 -26.37 1.78 25.53
N SER A 338 -27.68 1.62 25.35
CA SER A 338 -28.36 0.37 25.01
C SER A 338 -27.60 -0.44 23.97
N SER A 339 -27.42 -1.74 24.27
CA SER A 339 -26.89 -2.74 23.35
C SER A 339 -27.78 -2.86 22.11
N GLY A 340 -27.57 -1.98 21.13
CA GLY A 340 -28.17 -2.08 19.81
C GLY A 340 -27.65 -3.34 19.13
N ARG A 341 -28.49 -4.38 19.02
CA ARG A 341 -28.18 -5.54 18.20
C ARG A 341 -28.30 -5.12 16.74
N VAL A 342 -27.17 -4.91 16.07
CA VAL A 342 -27.15 -4.85 14.60
C VAL A 342 -27.09 -6.29 14.10
N PHE A 343 -28.15 -6.76 13.44
CA PHE A 343 -28.31 -8.14 12.94
C PHE A 343 -28.21 -9.27 13.99
N GLY A 344 -28.47 -8.98 15.28
CA GLY A 344 -28.41 -10.00 16.33
C GLY A 344 -27.00 -10.37 16.80
N VAL A 345 -25.97 -9.75 16.24
CA VAL A 345 -24.58 -9.86 16.72
C VAL A 345 -24.37 -8.85 17.82
N GLU A 346 -23.80 -9.30 18.93
CA GLU A 346 -23.42 -8.45 20.05
C GLU A 346 -22.14 -7.72 19.67
N ARG A 347 -22.10 -6.39 19.88
CA ARG A 347 -20.89 -5.58 19.69
C ARG A 347 -19.73 -6.26 20.42
N TRP A 348 -18.63 -6.51 19.70
CA TRP A 348 -17.43 -7.07 20.33
C TRP A 348 -16.92 -6.09 21.40
N ARG A 349 -16.50 -6.64 22.54
CA ARG A 349 -15.92 -5.87 23.64
C ARG A 349 -14.59 -6.49 24.06
N PRO A 350 -13.54 -5.68 24.22
CA PRO A 350 -12.27 -6.17 24.74
C PRO A 350 -12.40 -6.56 26.22
N GLN A 351 -11.75 -7.65 26.59
CA GLN A 351 -11.62 -8.16 27.96
C GLN A 351 -10.69 -7.27 28.79
N ASP A 352 -9.66 -6.70 28.15
CA ASP A 352 -8.69 -5.82 28.78
C ASP A 352 -8.04 -4.85 27.78
N ALA A 353 -7.24 -3.92 28.29
CA ALA A 353 -6.57 -2.89 27.48
C ALA A 353 -5.68 -3.47 26.38
N LEU A 354 -5.02 -4.60 26.63
CA LEU A 354 -4.14 -5.22 25.67
C LEU A 354 -4.94 -5.86 24.52
N GLU A 355 -6.08 -6.49 24.80
CA GLU A 355 -6.97 -7.02 23.75
C GLU A 355 -7.58 -5.89 22.90
N LEU A 356 -7.83 -4.70 23.49
CA LEU A 356 -8.19 -3.50 22.73
C LEU A 356 -7.07 -3.09 21.76
N GLY A 357 -5.82 -3.07 22.23
CA GLY A 357 -4.66 -2.75 21.39
C GLY A 357 -4.49 -3.73 20.23
N GLU A 358 -4.69 -5.02 20.49
CA GLU A 358 -4.70 -6.09 19.50
C GLU A 358 -5.79 -5.86 18.43
N ALA A 359 -7.01 -5.52 18.84
CA ALA A 359 -8.11 -5.26 17.92
C ALA A 359 -7.93 -3.98 17.08
N ILE A 360 -7.41 -2.90 17.66
CA ILE A 360 -7.09 -1.66 16.93
C ILE A 360 -6.09 -1.97 15.81
N ASN A 361 -4.99 -2.65 16.13
CA ASN A 361 -3.97 -2.97 15.13
C ASN A 361 -4.47 -3.97 14.07
N LEU A 362 -5.28 -4.96 14.48
CA LEU A 362 -5.88 -5.90 13.56
C LEU A 362 -6.83 -5.21 12.57
N TRP A 363 -7.64 -4.25 13.04
CA TRP A 363 -8.49 -3.44 12.17
C TRP A 363 -7.66 -2.75 11.08
N TRP A 364 -6.59 -2.05 11.47
CA TRP A 364 -5.74 -1.35 10.51
C TRP A 364 -5.05 -2.30 9.54
N SER A 365 -4.63 -3.48 10.00
CA SER A 365 -4.07 -4.52 9.14
C SER A 365 -5.09 -5.01 8.10
N CYS A 366 -6.32 -5.32 8.52
CA CYS A 366 -7.41 -5.69 7.61
C CYS A 366 -7.71 -4.58 6.59
N HIS A 367 -7.80 -3.33 7.04
CA HIS A 367 -8.08 -2.19 6.18
C HIS A 367 -6.97 -1.98 5.13
N ILE A 368 -5.70 -2.01 5.54
CA ILE A 368 -4.55 -1.84 4.62
C ILE A 368 -4.50 -2.96 3.60
N ILE A 369 -4.65 -4.22 4.02
CA ILE A 369 -4.61 -5.38 3.13
C ILE A 369 -5.78 -5.34 2.14
N GLU A 370 -6.99 -5.02 2.61
CA GLU A 370 -8.18 -4.97 1.76
C GLU A 370 -8.09 -3.83 0.74
N THR A 371 -7.77 -2.62 1.17
CA THR A 371 -7.65 -1.47 0.26
C THR A 371 -6.54 -1.65 -0.78
N SER A 372 -5.39 -2.15 -0.36
CA SER A 372 -4.28 -2.47 -1.28
C SER A 372 -4.65 -3.61 -2.23
N GLY A 373 -5.33 -4.63 -1.72
CA GLY A 373 -5.84 -5.74 -2.53
C GLY A 373 -6.88 -5.30 -3.56
N SER A 374 -7.78 -4.41 -3.18
CA SER A 374 -8.77 -3.79 -4.05
C SER A 374 -8.10 -2.97 -5.15
N ALA A 375 -7.09 -2.17 -4.81
CA ALA A 375 -6.28 -1.45 -5.79
C ALA A 375 -5.55 -2.41 -6.76
N LEU A 376 -4.93 -3.47 -6.24
CA LEU A 376 -4.22 -4.48 -7.03
C LEU A 376 -5.13 -5.19 -8.05
N ASN A 377 -6.40 -5.40 -7.70
CA ASN A 377 -7.40 -6.03 -8.56
C ASN A 377 -8.17 -5.04 -9.45
N GLY A 378 -8.02 -3.73 -9.22
CA GLY A 378 -8.87 -2.71 -9.87
C GLY A 378 -10.35 -2.81 -9.45
N LEU A 379 -10.60 -3.26 -8.22
CA LEU A 379 -11.93 -3.44 -7.62
C LEU A 379 -12.20 -2.37 -6.56
N PRO A 380 -13.48 -2.04 -6.28
CA PRO A 380 -13.81 -1.09 -5.23
C PRO A 380 -13.47 -1.65 -3.84
N ALA A 381 -13.02 -0.77 -2.94
CA ALA A 381 -12.78 -1.11 -1.55
C ALA A 381 -14.08 -1.50 -0.82
N ALA A 382 -13.97 -2.38 0.16
CA ALA A 382 -15.10 -2.89 0.94
C ALA A 382 -15.65 -1.87 1.94
N VAL A 383 -14.83 -0.89 2.34
CA VAL A 383 -15.13 0.11 3.37
C VAL A 383 -14.75 1.49 2.86
N THR A 384 -15.57 2.50 3.13
CA THR A 384 -15.20 3.89 2.81
C THR A 384 -14.49 4.56 3.98
N ALA A 385 -13.59 5.50 3.69
CA ALA A 385 -12.81 6.20 4.71
C ALA A 385 -13.68 6.89 5.78
N GLU A 386 -14.89 7.32 5.40
CA GLU A 386 -15.84 8.02 6.26
C GLU A 386 -16.48 7.10 7.32
N GLU A 387 -16.47 5.78 7.11
CA GLU A 387 -17.00 4.79 8.06
C GLU A 387 -15.99 4.48 9.18
N ILE A 388 -14.73 4.87 9.01
CA ILE A 388 -13.62 4.48 9.89
C ILE A 388 -13.44 5.51 11.01
N THR A 389 -13.85 5.15 12.22
CA THR A 389 -13.65 6.00 13.41
C THR A 389 -12.67 5.39 14.41
N THR A 390 -12.00 4.30 14.04
CA THR A 390 -10.97 3.68 14.89
C THR A 390 -9.74 4.54 15.02
N VAL A 391 -9.26 4.71 16.25
CA VAL A 391 -8.03 5.45 16.54
C VAL A 391 -6.81 4.84 15.84
N TRP A 392 -5.80 5.66 15.56
CA TRP A 392 -4.55 5.22 14.95
C TRP A 392 -3.88 4.08 15.73
N PRO A 393 -3.21 3.13 15.04
CA PRO A 393 -2.58 2.00 15.69
C PRO A 393 -1.40 2.44 16.56
N ARG A 394 -1.27 1.77 17.72
CA ARG A 394 -0.25 2.03 18.74
C ARG A 394 0.52 0.76 19.05
N SER A 395 1.69 0.91 19.66
CA SER A 395 2.47 -0.24 20.11
C SER A 395 1.67 -1.01 21.17
N LEU A 396 1.69 -2.33 21.14
CA LEU A 396 1.04 -3.14 22.18
C LEU A 396 1.60 -2.84 23.58
N SER A 397 2.87 -2.42 23.66
CA SER A 397 3.47 -1.94 24.92
C SER A 397 2.70 -0.78 25.55
N ASP A 398 2.08 0.09 24.74
CA ASP A 398 1.34 1.25 25.24
C ASP A 398 0.06 0.82 25.98
N PHE A 399 -0.43 -0.38 25.73
CA PHE A 399 -1.61 -0.98 26.36
C PHE A 399 -1.27 -1.86 27.58
N GLU A 400 0.03 -2.06 27.87
CA GLU A 400 0.45 -2.77 29.08
C GLU A 400 0.11 -1.97 30.34
N SER A 401 -0.13 -2.69 31.44
CA SER A 401 -0.63 -2.11 32.69
C SER A 401 0.30 -1.01 33.22
N GLY A 402 -0.26 0.20 33.44
CA GLY A 402 0.44 1.33 34.03
C GLY A 402 0.77 2.47 33.06
N ASN A 403 0.60 2.27 31.76
CA ASN A 403 0.78 3.32 30.76
C ASN A 403 -0.49 4.16 30.60
N THR A 404 -0.32 5.49 30.56
CA THR A 404 -1.42 6.41 30.26
C THR A 404 -1.56 6.57 28.75
N LEU A 405 -2.63 6.03 28.18
CA LEU A 405 -2.94 6.23 26.77
C LEU A 405 -3.35 7.70 26.50
N PRO A 406 -2.91 8.30 25.39
CA PRO A 406 -3.37 9.62 24.98
C PRO A 406 -4.89 9.67 24.81
N CYS A 407 -5.49 10.75 25.30
CA CYS A 407 -6.92 10.99 25.22
C CYS A 407 -7.31 11.58 23.84
N ASP A 408 -6.91 10.91 22.77
CA ASP A 408 -7.27 11.26 21.40
C ASP A 408 -8.23 10.26 20.76
N ASN A 409 -9.10 10.78 19.89
CA ASN A 409 -10.09 10.08 19.09
C ASN A 409 -9.86 10.36 17.59
N HIS A 410 -8.59 10.52 17.21
CA HIS A 410 -8.19 10.84 15.84
C HIS A 410 -8.17 9.59 14.96
N SER A 411 -8.79 9.71 13.78
CA SER A 411 -8.87 8.66 12.75
C SER A 411 -8.66 9.32 11.37
N VAL A 412 -8.98 8.61 10.28
CA VAL A 412 -8.83 9.02 8.88
C VAL A 412 -9.38 10.42 8.62
N ALA A 413 -10.60 10.72 9.09
CA ALA A 413 -11.22 12.03 8.90
C ALA A 413 -10.39 13.19 9.47
N SER A 414 -9.61 12.94 10.53
CA SER A 414 -8.79 13.95 11.17
C SER A 414 -7.54 14.34 10.36
N LEU A 415 -7.12 13.52 9.38
CA LEU A 415 -5.94 13.82 8.52
C LEU A 415 -6.15 15.05 7.63
N ILE A 416 -7.36 15.23 7.14
CA ILE A 416 -7.73 16.31 6.20
C ILE A 416 -8.57 17.40 6.86
N ASP A 417 -8.81 17.28 8.16
CA ASP A 417 -9.54 18.28 8.93
C ASP A 417 -8.74 19.59 9.00
N PRO A 418 -9.34 20.76 8.70
CA PRO A 418 -8.62 22.03 8.71
C PRO A 418 -8.06 22.48 10.08
N GLN A 419 -8.57 21.94 11.19
CA GLN A 419 -8.18 22.31 12.56
C GLN A 419 -7.23 21.28 13.16
N LEU A 420 -7.45 20.00 12.87
CA LEU A 420 -6.69 18.88 13.44
C LEU A 420 -5.60 18.36 12.51
N GLY A 421 -5.70 18.62 11.20
CA GLY A 421 -4.82 18.04 10.18
C GLY A 421 -3.34 18.27 10.47
N GLU A 422 -2.94 19.49 10.85
CA GLU A 422 -1.53 19.80 11.17
C GLU A 422 -0.97 18.98 12.35
N VAL A 423 -1.81 18.68 13.33
CA VAL A 423 -1.43 17.88 14.51
C VAL A 423 -1.40 16.40 14.15
N VAL A 424 -2.40 15.92 13.42
CA VAL A 424 -2.55 14.48 13.11
C VAL A 424 -1.56 14.02 12.05
N THR A 425 -1.16 14.90 11.14
CA THR A 425 -0.16 14.63 10.08
C THR A 425 1.28 14.84 10.54
N ASP A 426 1.50 15.39 11.73
CA ASP A 426 2.80 15.32 12.39
C ASP A 426 3.03 13.90 12.91
N VAL A 427 3.99 13.21 12.32
CA VAL A 427 4.27 11.81 12.62
C VAL A 427 5.63 11.60 13.28
N SER A 428 6.21 12.67 13.83
CA SER A 428 7.53 12.64 14.47
C SER A 428 7.61 11.66 15.65
N ASN A 429 6.47 11.40 16.31
CA ASN A 429 6.36 10.53 17.48
C ASN A 429 5.53 9.25 17.21
N ASP A 430 5.17 9.00 15.95
CA ASP A 430 4.39 7.81 15.61
C ASP A 430 5.28 6.57 15.55
N ASN A 431 4.72 5.43 15.97
CA ASN A 431 5.32 4.13 15.71
C ASN A 431 5.15 3.73 14.22
N VAL A 432 5.89 2.73 13.76
CA VAL A 432 5.88 2.28 12.35
C VAL A 432 4.51 1.84 11.83
N LYS A 433 3.63 1.33 12.69
CA LYS A 433 2.26 0.92 12.31
C LYS A 433 1.36 2.13 12.16
N GLY A 434 1.47 3.10 13.07
CA GLY A 434 0.81 4.41 12.98
C GLY A 434 1.18 5.14 11.68
N LEU A 435 2.48 5.19 11.40
CA LEU A 435 3.04 5.73 10.16
C LEU A 435 2.43 5.05 8.93
N LEU A 436 2.40 3.71 8.91
CA LEU A 436 1.87 2.95 7.77
C LEU A 436 0.38 3.20 7.55
N ALA A 437 -0.43 3.18 8.62
CA ALA A 437 -1.87 3.44 8.54
C ALA A 437 -2.18 4.86 8.01
N LYS A 438 -1.44 5.87 8.46
CA LYS A 438 -1.59 7.25 7.98
C LYS A 438 -1.13 7.39 6.53
N ALA A 439 0.03 6.84 6.17
CA ALA A 439 0.58 6.91 4.81
C ALA A 439 -0.36 6.25 3.78
N THR A 440 -0.88 5.07 4.09
CA THR A 440 -1.83 4.34 3.22
C THR A 440 -3.17 5.05 3.12
N SER A 441 -3.65 5.65 4.21
CA SER A 441 -4.87 6.48 4.20
C SER A 441 -4.70 7.71 3.30
N LEU A 442 -3.57 8.42 3.40
CA LEU A 442 -3.25 9.57 2.54
C LEU A 442 -3.13 9.17 1.07
N LEU A 443 -2.46 8.05 0.78
CA LEU A 443 -2.39 7.48 -0.57
C LEU A 443 -3.80 7.18 -1.11
N SER A 444 -4.66 6.52 -0.33
CA SER A 444 -6.03 6.22 -0.74
C SER A 444 -6.83 7.48 -1.10
N GLN A 445 -6.70 8.55 -0.31
CA GLN A 445 -7.33 9.85 -0.60
C GLN A 445 -6.78 10.49 -1.88
N ALA A 446 -5.46 10.42 -2.09
CA ALA A 446 -4.83 10.91 -3.32
C ALA A 446 -5.32 10.15 -4.56
N THR A 447 -5.36 8.81 -4.50
CA THR A 447 -5.89 7.95 -5.57
C THR A 447 -7.35 8.28 -5.89
N LYS A 448 -8.18 8.49 -4.87
CA LYS A 448 -9.59 8.88 -5.05
C LYS A 448 -9.70 10.21 -5.81
N LEU A 449 -8.92 11.21 -5.42
CA LEU A 449 -8.91 12.51 -6.09
C LEU A 449 -8.38 12.44 -7.53
N GLU A 450 -7.36 11.61 -7.78
CA GLU A 450 -6.87 11.33 -9.13
C GLU A 450 -7.98 10.75 -10.02
N GLN A 451 -8.68 9.72 -9.54
CA GLN A 451 -9.78 9.08 -10.28
C GLN A 451 -10.93 10.07 -10.55
N GLU A 452 -11.30 10.87 -9.55
CA GLU A 452 -12.31 11.93 -9.72
C GLU A 452 -11.88 12.96 -10.76
N GLN A 453 -10.59 13.32 -10.79
CA GLN A 453 -10.03 14.27 -11.74
C GLN A 453 -10.00 13.72 -13.17
N ILE A 454 -9.68 12.43 -13.33
CA ILE A 454 -9.75 11.74 -14.63
C ILE A 454 -11.20 11.71 -15.13
N ALA A 455 -12.16 11.43 -14.26
CA ALA A 455 -13.58 11.38 -14.61
C ALA A 455 -14.18 12.77 -14.89
N ASN A 456 -13.69 13.81 -14.22
CA ASN A 456 -14.14 15.19 -14.41
C ASN A 456 -12.94 16.15 -14.53
N PRO A 457 -12.35 16.29 -15.73
CA PRO A 457 -11.16 17.09 -15.94
C PRO A 457 -11.32 18.59 -15.67
N GLN A 458 -12.54 19.12 -15.55
CA GLN A 458 -12.76 20.54 -15.23
C GLN A 458 -12.56 20.83 -13.74
N GLY A 459 -12.72 19.80 -12.88
CA GLY A 459 -12.69 19.94 -11.43
C GLY A 459 -13.84 20.80 -10.88
N THR A 460 -14.24 20.54 -9.64
CA THR A 460 -15.17 21.42 -8.90
C THR A 460 -14.41 22.26 -7.87
N ASP A 461 -15.01 23.35 -7.39
CA ASP A 461 -14.43 24.11 -6.28
C ASP A 461 -14.18 23.24 -5.05
N GLU A 462 -15.07 22.29 -4.78
CA GLU A 462 -14.95 21.31 -3.71
C GLU A 462 -13.79 20.33 -3.92
N TRP A 463 -13.58 19.86 -5.16
CA TRP A 463 -12.44 19.02 -5.50
C TRP A 463 -11.12 19.76 -5.20
N TRP A 464 -11.00 21.03 -5.60
CA TRP A 464 -9.80 21.84 -5.33
C TRP A 464 -9.54 22.05 -3.83
N ILE A 465 -10.60 22.21 -3.03
CA ILE A 465 -10.46 22.32 -1.57
C ILE A 465 -9.90 21.01 -1.00
N ARG A 466 -10.45 19.85 -1.41
CA ARG A 466 -9.96 18.54 -0.98
C ARG A 466 -8.54 18.28 -1.45
N PHE A 467 -8.22 18.62 -2.70
CA PHE A 467 -6.87 18.57 -3.25
C PHE A 467 -5.87 19.33 -2.37
N GLU A 468 -6.17 20.58 -2.03
CA GLU A 468 -5.32 21.39 -1.16
C GLU A 468 -5.16 20.81 0.25
N GLN A 469 -6.22 20.19 0.80
CA GLN A 469 -6.16 19.54 2.11
C GLN A 469 -5.26 18.30 2.09
N VAL A 470 -5.44 17.43 1.09
CA VAL A 470 -4.63 16.21 0.94
C VAL A 470 -3.18 16.56 0.61
N ASP A 471 -2.94 17.55 -0.25
CA ASP A 471 -1.59 18.02 -0.57
C ASP A 471 -0.86 18.53 0.67
N ARG A 472 -1.49 19.41 1.47
CA ARG A 472 -0.91 19.88 2.73
C ARG A 472 -0.63 18.74 3.69
N ALA A 473 -1.56 17.79 3.82
CA ALA A 473 -1.41 16.65 4.71
C ALA A 473 -0.25 15.73 4.29
N ILE A 474 -0.11 15.44 2.99
CA ILE A 474 1.01 14.65 2.45
C ILE A 474 2.34 15.36 2.67
N ASN A 475 2.43 16.66 2.38
CA ASN A 475 3.67 17.41 2.60
C ASN A 475 4.06 17.45 4.08
N ARG A 476 3.11 17.72 4.98
CA ARG A 476 3.38 17.71 6.44
C ARG A 476 3.82 16.34 6.95
N PHE A 477 3.17 15.28 6.47
CA PHE A 477 3.57 13.91 6.77
C PHE A 477 5.01 13.64 6.30
N MET A 478 5.35 14.03 5.07
CA MET A 478 6.69 13.81 4.52
C MET A 478 7.78 14.63 5.22
N GLU A 479 7.45 15.80 5.74
CA GLU A 479 8.38 16.64 6.51
C GLU A 479 8.72 16.07 7.89
N THR A 480 7.81 15.27 8.48
CA THR A 480 7.90 14.80 9.87
C THR A 480 8.17 13.30 9.99
N MET A 481 8.13 12.56 8.88
CA MET A 481 8.42 11.14 8.86
C MET A 481 9.86 10.82 9.26
N PRO A 482 10.11 9.75 10.05
CA PRO A 482 11.47 9.34 10.39
C PRO A 482 12.32 8.98 9.17
N ALA A 483 13.60 9.33 9.22
CA ALA A 483 14.56 8.99 8.16
C ALA A 483 14.80 7.47 8.08
N VAL A 484 14.93 6.97 6.84
CA VAL A 484 15.37 5.60 6.56
C VAL A 484 16.89 5.55 6.65
N ASN A 485 17.42 4.95 7.71
CA ASN A 485 18.86 4.86 7.95
C ASN A 485 19.32 3.39 7.95
N VAL A 486 20.51 3.15 7.40
CA VAL A 486 21.17 1.84 7.42
C VAL A 486 21.57 1.48 8.86
N GLY A 487 21.26 0.25 9.30
CA GLY A 487 21.56 -0.24 10.66
C GLY A 487 20.36 -0.48 11.57
N ARG A 488 19.13 -0.21 11.09
CA ARG A 488 17.89 -0.70 11.74
C ARG A 488 17.73 -2.20 11.50
N ASN A 489 16.90 -2.86 12.31
CA ASN A 489 16.51 -4.24 12.02
C ASN A 489 15.70 -4.33 10.71
N ASP A 490 15.73 -5.48 10.04
CA ASP A 490 15.14 -5.67 8.71
C ASP A 490 13.63 -5.39 8.69
N GLU A 491 12.91 -5.71 9.77
CA GLU A 491 11.48 -5.49 9.90
C GLU A 491 11.13 -3.99 9.94
N GLU A 492 11.78 -3.24 10.81
CA GLU A 492 11.60 -1.79 10.95
C GLU A 492 12.02 -1.07 9.66
N LEU A 493 13.10 -1.52 9.03
CA LEU A 493 13.54 -1.00 7.73
C LEU A 493 12.48 -1.25 6.65
N ALA A 494 11.92 -2.45 6.57
CA ALA A 494 10.85 -2.78 5.61
C ALA A 494 9.60 -1.92 5.80
N TYR A 495 9.18 -1.68 7.06
CA TYR A 495 8.08 -0.77 7.36
C TYR A 495 8.37 0.66 6.90
N LEU A 496 9.53 1.21 7.25
CA LEU A 496 9.87 2.59 6.90
C LEU A 496 9.97 2.78 5.38
N VAL A 497 10.57 1.81 4.67
CA VAL A 497 10.65 1.86 3.21
C VAL A 497 9.24 1.81 2.60
N LEU A 498 8.34 0.98 3.14
CA LEU A 498 6.94 0.97 2.70
C LEU A 498 6.22 2.29 3.00
N VAL A 499 6.41 2.87 4.18
CA VAL A 499 5.84 4.18 4.57
C VAL A 499 6.29 5.27 3.61
N HIS A 500 7.60 5.37 3.37
CA HIS A 500 8.19 6.33 2.44
C HIS A 500 7.64 6.15 1.04
N THR A 501 7.68 4.93 0.52
CA THR A 501 7.18 4.60 -0.81
C THR A 501 5.68 4.93 -0.94
N SER A 502 4.88 4.67 0.09
CA SER A 502 3.44 4.95 0.08
C SER A 502 3.14 6.45 0.08
N ALA A 503 3.85 7.25 0.88
CA ALA A 503 3.69 8.70 0.93
C ALA A 503 4.09 9.36 -0.40
N TYR A 504 5.24 8.96 -0.97
CA TYR A 504 5.68 9.46 -2.27
C TYR A 504 4.77 9.03 -3.41
N CYS A 505 4.26 7.79 -3.39
CA CYS A 505 3.24 7.34 -4.32
C CYS A 505 1.95 8.19 -4.19
N GLY A 506 1.55 8.56 -2.97
CA GLY A 506 0.43 9.46 -2.75
C GLY A 506 0.65 10.83 -3.38
N GLN A 507 1.86 11.39 -3.25
CA GLN A 507 2.23 12.65 -3.90
C GLN A 507 2.19 12.53 -5.43
N VAL A 508 2.71 11.43 -6.00
CA VAL A 508 2.67 11.16 -7.44
C VAL A 508 1.23 11.09 -7.94
N GLN A 509 0.37 10.29 -7.33
CA GLN A 509 -1.02 10.13 -7.78
C GLN A 509 -1.82 11.43 -7.67
N LEU A 510 -1.65 12.17 -6.56
CA LEU A 510 -2.33 13.45 -6.39
C LEU A 510 -1.98 14.45 -7.51
N HIS A 511 -0.72 14.47 -7.93
CA HIS A 511 -0.20 15.42 -8.92
C HIS A 511 -0.12 14.87 -10.35
N PHE A 512 -0.43 13.58 -10.59
CA PHE A 512 -0.14 12.87 -11.84
C PHE A 512 -0.68 13.61 -13.07
N VAL A 513 -1.97 13.91 -13.09
CA VAL A 513 -2.65 14.57 -14.22
C VAL A 513 -2.07 15.97 -14.48
N MET A 514 -1.88 16.77 -13.42
CA MET A 514 -1.34 18.13 -13.53
C MET A 514 0.11 18.14 -13.98
N ALA A 515 0.94 17.24 -13.44
CA ALA A 515 2.33 17.08 -13.85
C ALA A 515 2.45 16.76 -15.36
N GLY A 516 1.58 15.89 -15.87
CA GLY A 516 1.52 15.56 -17.29
C GLY A 516 1.21 16.77 -18.18
N ILE A 517 0.26 17.62 -17.75
CA ILE A 517 -0.13 18.84 -18.46
C ILE A 517 0.98 19.89 -18.41
N GLU A 518 1.54 20.16 -17.23
CA GLU A 518 2.64 21.11 -17.04
C GLU A 518 3.85 20.74 -17.92
N LEU A 519 4.18 19.46 -17.99
CA LEU A 519 5.25 18.95 -18.84
C LEU A 519 4.92 19.14 -20.32
N ALA A 520 3.71 18.80 -20.76
CA ALA A 520 3.29 18.96 -22.16
C ALA A 520 3.35 20.42 -22.62
N LEU A 521 2.89 21.36 -21.79
CA LEU A 521 2.98 22.80 -22.06
C LEU A 521 4.43 23.28 -22.15
N SER A 522 5.29 22.80 -21.26
CA SER A 522 6.72 23.13 -21.26
C SER A 522 7.44 22.62 -22.52
N THR A 523 6.95 21.53 -23.12
CA THR A 523 7.50 20.99 -24.38
C THR A 523 6.95 21.65 -25.65
N GLN A 524 5.77 22.30 -25.58
CA GLN A 524 5.13 22.96 -26.71
C GLN A 524 5.43 24.46 -26.81
N GLY A 525 6.03 25.06 -25.77
CA GLY A 525 6.27 26.49 -25.70
C GLY A 525 7.21 27.01 -26.81
N ASP A 526 6.62 27.69 -27.79
CA ASP A 526 7.31 28.69 -28.60
C ASP A 526 7.95 29.74 -27.68
N SER A 527 9.16 30.13 -28.06
CA SER A 527 10.12 31.08 -27.48
C SER A 527 9.63 32.48 -26.99
N SER A 528 8.36 32.68 -26.65
CA SER A 528 7.77 34.01 -26.49
C SER A 528 7.36 34.44 -25.08
N GLU A 529 7.28 33.57 -24.07
CA GLU A 529 7.14 34.03 -22.69
C GLU A 529 8.06 33.25 -21.76
N GLN A 530 9.20 33.89 -21.52
CA GLN A 530 10.25 33.52 -20.61
C GLN A 530 9.70 33.38 -19.18
N TRP A 531 9.21 32.18 -18.84
CA TRP A 531 9.30 31.70 -17.48
C TRP A 531 10.78 31.73 -17.13
N SER A 532 11.18 32.70 -16.34
CA SER A 532 12.55 33.08 -16.02
C SER A 532 13.26 32.10 -15.08
N GLY A 533 12.96 30.81 -15.22
CA GLY A 533 13.65 29.72 -14.55
C GLY A 533 13.84 28.55 -15.50
N ASN A 534 15.06 27.99 -15.55
CA ASN A 534 15.40 26.76 -16.27
C ASN A 534 14.57 25.50 -15.84
N SER A 535 13.58 25.66 -14.95
CA SER A 535 12.76 24.58 -14.42
C SER A 535 11.78 24.08 -15.49
N LEU A 536 11.91 22.80 -15.86
CA LEU A 536 10.96 22.10 -16.71
C LEU A 536 9.72 21.74 -15.89
N GLY A 537 8.54 21.93 -16.46
CA GLY A 537 7.27 21.67 -15.77
C GLY A 537 6.95 22.74 -14.73
N GLY A 538 5.90 22.50 -13.96
CA GLY A 538 5.49 23.36 -12.86
C GLY A 538 5.73 22.68 -11.52
N LEU A 539 4.99 23.15 -10.52
CA LEU A 539 5.06 22.65 -9.15
C LEU A 539 4.68 21.17 -9.08
N SER A 540 3.62 20.75 -9.80
CA SER A 540 3.14 19.38 -9.77
C SER A 540 4.16 18.41 -10.36
N TYR A 541 4.77 18.79 -11.49
CA TYR A 541 5.83 18.01 -12.11
C TYR A 541 7.06 17.87 -11.20
N THR A 542 7.48 18.97 -10.56
CA THR A 542 8.63 18.96 -9.65
C THR A 542 8.39 18.01 -8.47
N ARG A 543 7.20 18.06 -7.87
CA ARG A 543 6.80 17.15 -6.79
C ARG A 543 6.78 15.69 -7.23
N CYS A 544 6.20 15.38 -8.39
CA CYS A 544 6.23 14.01 -8.92
C CYS A 544 7.66 13.52 -9.17
N ALA A 545 8.53 14.38 -9.73
CA ALA A 545 9.92 14.03 -10.01
C ALA A 545 10.72 13.78 -8.72
N GLU A 546 10.52 14.61 -7.69
CA GLU A 546 11.13 14.42 -6.37
C GLU A 546 10.64 13.14 -5.69
N ALA A 547 9.34 12.87 -5.73
CA ALA A 547 8.75 11.65 -5.19
C ALA A 547 9.27 10.38 -5.89
N CYS A 548 9.41 10.41 -7.22
CA CYS A 548 10.00 9.30 -7.98
C CYS A 548 11.46 9.06 -7.58
N ARG A 549 12.25 10.14 -7.48
CA ARG A 549 13.65 10.07 -7.04
C ARG A 549 13.77 9.51 -5.62
N ALA A 550 12.95 10.00 -4.69
CA ALA A 550 12.96 9.55 -3.30
C ALA A 550 12.53 8.08 -3.18
N THR A 551 11.54 7.64 -3.97
CA THR A 551 11.14 6.24 -4.05
C THR A 551 12.26 5.35 -4.58
N ALA A 552 12.96 5.76 -5.64
CA ALA A 552 14.09 5.00 -6.17
C ALA A 552 15.23 4.90 -5.14
N LEU A 553 15.48 5.96 -4.36
CA LEU A 553 16.44 5.92 -3.25
C LEU A 553 16.00 4.95 -2.14
N ALA A 554 14.72 4.98 -1.75
CA ALA A 554 14.18 4.03 -0.76
C ALA A 554 14.27 2.58 -1.26
N ALA A 555 14.01 2.34 -2.54
CA ALA A 555 14.17 1.03 -3.17
C ALA A 555 15.64 0.56 -3.20
N ALA A 556 16.59 1.48 -3.37
CA ALA A 556 18.02 1.18 -3.32
C ALA A 556 18.48 0.75 -1.92
N LEU A 557 17.86 1.26 -0.84
CA LEU A 557 18.21 0.91 0.53
C LEU A 557 17.88 -0.55 0.87
N VAL A 558 16.98 -1.19 0.13
CA VAL A 558 16.59 -2.61 0.29
C VAL A 558 17.16 -3.50 -0.81
N ALA A 559 18.13 -2.99 -1.58
CA ALA A 559 18.75 -3.73 -2.68
C ALA A 559 19.46 -5.02 -2.26
N ASP A 560 19.93 -5.09 -1.00
CA ASP A 560 20.61 -6.26 -0.44
C ASP A 560 19.78 -7.01 0.60
N MET A 561 18.58 -6.52 0.93
CA MET A 561 17.71 -7.14 1.93
C MET A 561 16.99 -8.38 1.37
N ASP A 562 16.79 -9.41 2.19
CA ASP A 562 15.94 -10.55 1.82
C ASP A 562 14.50 -10.06 1.60
N MET A 563 14.00 -10.18 0.38
CA MET A 563 12.68 -9.69 -0.03
C MET A 563 11.53 -10.39 0.71
N SER A 564 11.79 -11.52 1.39
CA SER A 564 10.82 -12.13 2.29
C SER A 564 10.51 -11.29 3.54
N TYR A 565 11.29 -10.25 3.84
CA TYR A 565 10.96 -9.25 4.87
C TYR A 565 10.11 -8.10 4.33
N MET A 566 10.09 -7.90 3.01
CA MET A 566 9.31 -6.83 2.38
C MET A 566 7.83 -7.17 2.34
N PHE A 567 6.99 -6.14 2.47
CA PHE A 567 5.55 -6.27 2.33
C PHE A 567 5.17 -6.35 0.85
N LEU A 568 4.34 -7.33 0.50
CA LEU A 568 3.82 -7.53 -0.85
C LEU A 568 3.36 -6.23 -1.52
N PHE A 569 2.55 -5.43 -0.83
CA PHE A 569 1.87 -4.28 -1.44
C PHE A 569 2.78 -3.11 -1.77
N ILE A 570 4.06 -3.12 -1.40
CA ILE A 570 5.03 -2.12 -1.88
C ILE A 570 5.13 -2.12 -3.41
N GLY A 571 4.89 -3.27 -4.04
CA GLY A 571 4.92 -3.40 -5.49
C GLY A 571 3.92 -2.51 -6.20
N LEU A 572 2.76 -2.20 -5.59
CA LEU A 572 1.78 -1.28 -6.16
C LEU A 572 2.34 0.13 -6.32
N ALA A 573 3.03 0.60 -5.28
CA ALA A 573 3.62 1.93 -5.27
C ALA A 573 4.80 2.01 -6.25
N TRP A 574 5.61 0.95 -6.35
CA TRP A 574 6.68 0.85 -7.34
C TRP A 574 6.17 0.83 -8.78
N VAL A 575 5.03 0.17 -9.06
CA VAL A 575 4.38 0.23 -10.39
C VAL A 575 3.95 1.66 -10.72
N CYS A 576 3.28 2.36 -9.80
CA CYS A 576 2.82 3.74 -10.01
C CYS A 576 3.99 4.70 -10.33
N VAL A 577 5.06 4.64 -9.55
CA VAL A 577 6.27 5.45 -9.77
C VAL A 577 6.92 5.10 -11.11
N SER A 578 7.02 3.80 -11.44
CA SER A 578 7.62 3.35 -12.69
C SER A 578 6.83 3.81 -13.92
N GLN A 579 5.49 3.76 -13.88
CA GLN A 579 4.63 4.30 -14.95
C GLN A 579 4.86 5.79 -15.18
N THR A 580 5.04 6.54 -14.10
CA THR A 580 5.33 7.99 -14.17
C THR A 580 6.69 8.24 -14.82
N LEU A 581 7.72 7.47 -14.43
CA LEU A 581 9.05 7.55 -15.04
C LEU A 581 9.03 7.20 -16.53
N ILE A 582 8.35 6.10 -16.90
CA ILE A 582 8.22 5.66 -18.30
C ILE A 582 7.55 6.75 -19.16
N GLY A 583 6.49 7.38 -18.66
CA GLY A 583 5.79 8.43 -19.40
C GLY A 583 6.58 9.75 -19.55
N ASP A 584 7.57 10.00 -18.68
CA ASP A 584 8.37 11.23 -18.67
C ASP A 584 9.63 11.15 -19.54
N ILE A 585 10.28 9.98 -19.58
CA ILE A 585 11.56 9.80 -20.28
C ILE A 585 11.48 10.20 -21.77
N PRO A 586 10.49 9.77 -22.57
CA PRO A 586 10.40 10.15 -23.99
C PRO A 586 10.24 11.66 -24.19
N LYS A 587 9.45 12.32 -23.33
CA LYS A 587 9.21 13.77 -23.38
C LYS A 587 10.47 14.57 -23.05
N LEU A 588 11.28 14.06 -22.13
CA LEU A 588 12.59 14.64 -21.81
C LEU A 588 13.59 14.47 -22.97
N ARG A 589 13.58 13.32 -23.63
CA ARG A 589 14.43 13.06 -24.81
C ARG A 589 14.03 13.97 -25.97
N SER A 590 12.74 14.07 -26.30
CA SER A 590 12.25 14.89 -27.41
C SER A 590 12.48 16.39 -27.20
N SER A 591 12.52 16.85 -25.95
CA SER A 591 12.85 18.24 -25.59
C SER A 591 14.36 18.52 -25.45
N GLY A 592 15.23 17.56 -25.81
CA GLY A 592 16.69 17.73 -25.77
C GLY A 592 17.33 17.64 -24.37
N ARG A 593 16.57 17.25 -23.34
CA ARG A 593 17.02 17.16 -21.94
C ARG A 593 17.57 15.78 -21.59
N VAL A 594 18.57 15.35 -22.37
CA VAL A 594 19.14 13.99 -22.31
C VAL A 594 19.66 13.60 -20.92
N ALA A 595 20.29 14.54 -20.20
CA ALA A 595 20.81 14.26 -18.86
C ALA A 595 19.72 13.90 -17.84
N GLN A 596 18.60 14.63 -17.86
CA GLN A 596 17.45 14.37 -16.97
C GLN A 596 16.73 13.08 -17.35
N ALA A 597 16.59 12.80 -18.65
CA ALA A 597 16.07 11.52 -19.14
C ALA A 597 16.91 10.35 -18.62
N ARG A 598 18.24 10.45 -18.72
CA ARG A 598 19.17 9.43 -18.22
C ARG A 598 19.09 9.23 -16.71
N GLU A 599 18.89 10.29 -15.94
CA GLU A 599 18.68 10.18 -14.49
C GLU A 599 17.39 9.40 -14.18
N LYS A 600 16.28 9.70 -14.87
CA LYS A 600 15.02 8.96 -14.71
C LYS A 600 15.12 7.50 -15.15
N GLU A 601 15.91 7.20 -16.18
CA GLU A 601 16.20 5.82 -16.60
C GLU A 601 16.94 5.04 -15.51
N LEU A 602 17.91 5.66 -14.82
CA LEU A 602 18.61 5.06 -13.68
C LEU A 602 17.66 4.79 -12.52
N GLN A 603 16.77 5.76 -12.20
CA GLN A 603 15.74 5.59 -11.17
C GLN A 603 14.80 4.43 -11.51
N LEU A 604 14.34 4.36 -12.76
CA LEU A 604 13.47 3.28 -13.25
C LEU A 604 14.15 1.91 -13.11
N ALA A 605 15.42 1.81 -13.51
CA ALA A 605 16.18 0.56 -13.43
C ALA A 605 16.34 0.05 -12.00
N VAL A 606 16.51 0.94 -11.01
CA VAL A 606 16.59 0.57 -9.60
C VAL A 606 15.26 0.00 -9.12
N VAL A 607 14.15 0.69 -9.40
CA VAL A 607 12.81 0.25 -8.96
C VAL A 607 12.42 -1.07 -9.65
N GLU A 608 12.69 -1.22 -10.94
CA GLU A 608 12.42 -2.43 -11.72
C GLU A 608 13.21 -3.64 -11.18
N LYS A 609 14.50 -3.47 -10.89
CA LYS A 609 15.32 -4.52 -10.29
C LYS A 609 14.79 -4.95 -8.92
N SER A 610 14.33 -4.00 -8.10
CA SER A 610 13.71 -4.31 -6.81
C SER A 610 12.36 -5.04 -6.99
N MET A 611 11.56 -4.67 -7.99
CA MET A 611 10.33 -5.39 -8.37
C MET A 611 10.61 -6.83 -8.82
N GLU A 612 11.63 -7.07 -9.64
CA GLU A 612 12.03 -8.41 -10.10
C GLU A 612 12.30 -9.35 -8.92
N ARG A 613 13.10 -8.89 -7.95
CA ARG A 613 13.39 -9.65 -6.72
C ARG A 613 12.15 -9.86 -5.85
N LEU A 614 11.26 -8.88 -5.79
CA LEU A 614 10.01 -8.98 -5.03
C LEU A 614 9.08 -10.04 -5.63
N VAL A 615 9.03 -10.17 -6.96
CA VAL A 615 8.23 -11.19 -7.68
C VAL A 615 8.68 -12.61 -7.37
N GLU A 616 9.98 -12.83 -7.11
CA GLU A 616 10.49 -14.14 -6.69
C GLU A 616 9.89 -14.60 -5.35
N THR A 617 9.65 -13.65 -4.45
CA THR A 617 9.00 -13.90 -3.15
C THR A 617 7.48 -13.94 -3.28
N TYR A 618 6.92 -13.00 -4.05
CA TYR A 618 5.48 -12.82 -4.21
C TYR A 618 5.06 -12.88 -5.69
N PRO A 619 4.79 -14.08 -6.23
CA PRO A 619 4.47 -14.29 -7.65
C PRO A 619 3.25 -13.50 -8.16
N VAL A 620 2.40 -13.04 -7.26
CA VAL A 620 1.20 -12.24 -7.56
C VAL A 620 1.49 -10.94 -8.31
N LEU A 621 2.69 -10.38 -8.15
CA LEU A 621 3.12 -9.15 -8.82
C LEU A 621 3.69 -9.39 -10.22
N LYS A 622 3.82 -10.65 -10.65
CA LYS A 622 4.43 -11.02 -11.94
C LYS A 622 3.72 -10.36 -13.12
N LEU A 623 2.38 -10.32 -13.08
CA LEU A 623 1.60 -9.72 -14.15
C LEU A 623 1.89 -8.22 -14.28
N GLN A 624 1.96 -7.51 -13.15
CA GLN A 624 2.22 -6.08 -13.07
C GLN A 624 3.63 -5.75 -13.58
N LEU A 625 4.63 -6.59 -13.23
CA LEU A 625 5.98 -6.43 -13.75
C LEU A 625 6.03 -6.62 -15.29
N VAL A 626 5.39 -7.66 -15.81
CA VAL A 626 5.32 -7.90 -17.27
C VAL A 626 4.63 -6.75 -18.00
N GLN A 627 3.52 -6.24 -17.46
CA GLN A 627 2.82 -5.09 -18.02
C GLN A 627 3.70 -3.82 -18.01
N LEU A 628 4.47 -3.62 -16.95
CA LEU A 628 5.40 -2.50 -16.82
C LEU A 628 6.52 -2.60 -17.86
N GLN A 629 7.12 -3.77 -18.03
CA GLN A 629 8.16 -4.03 -19.02
C GLN A 629 7.64 -3.83 -20.46
N ALA A 630 6.45 -4.34 -20.77
CA ALA A 630 5.82 -4.12 -22.07
C ALA A 630 5.48 -2.63 -22.32
N MET A 631 5.12 -1.87 -21.28
CA MET A 631 4.94 -0.41 -21.39
C MET A 631 6.26 0.29 -21.68
N LYS A 632 7.33 -0.07 -20.95
CA LYS A 632 8.67 0.47 -21.13
C LYS A 632 9.20 0.22 -22.54
N GLU A 633 9.02 -0.99 -23.09
CA GLU A 633 9.41 -1.33 -24.45
C GLU A 633 8.69 -0.47 -25.48
N ARG A 634 7.36 -0.35 -25.37
CA ARG A 634 6.55 0.46 -26.29
C ARG A 634 6.92 1.95 -26.28
N GLU A 635 7.16 2.52 -25.12
CA GLU A 635 7.38 3.97 -24.95
C GLU A 635 8.84 4.41 -25.12
N LEU A 636 9.82 3.55 -24.78
CA LEU A 636 11.24 3.93 -24.79
C LEU A 636 12.03 3.43 -25.99
N GLN A 637 11.53 2.42 -26.72
CA GLN A 637 12.18 1.83 -27.90
C GLN A 637 11.48 2.18 -29.23
N GLY A 638 10.23 2.65 -29.17
CA GLY A 638 9.53 3.28 -30.31
C GLY A 638 9.92 4.74 -30.45
#